data_AF-A0A2M8XZD1-F1
#
_entry.id   AF-A0A2M8XZD1-F1
#
_cell.length_a   1.000
_cell.length_b   1.000
_cell.length_c   1.000
_cell.angle_alpha   90.00
_cell.angle_beta   90.00
_cell.angle_gamma   90.00
#
_symmetry.space_group_name_H-M   'P 1'
#
loop_
_entity.id
_entity.type
_entity.pdbx_description
1 polymer ?
#
loop_
_entity_poly.entity_id
_entity_poly.type
_entity_poly.pdbx_seq_one_letter_code
_entity_poly.pdbx_strand_id
1 'polypeptide(L)'
;MKKLFLLVVLFLCSYFAIAQKTLFTPTEWSDPNNEFYNKVSNSRKYESSNFVLYWGDKVGTNPSTYSDASLRFNPQSVADTLEYTFKRYITDLHFVSNAPTTNLGKYKIIIMMMNTWNSTDPRLEAFAQASSFSNTIGAMFVHPEATRDGGALSHEFAHTLQMMMHIQENPGNGTAFTGYDWAGPFFEGHANFMRAQAYPQWSEIDGTLTRWIQTRHFMWSSNRHHYTNFHLMYYVQEKEGFDFTRRMWAESKNEEHPLETIKRLKGFTQEQLDDYLWSYAQRQPAFDYPIQWNSQINTTSNFGMTIRKVYKSIKDNMPRYTSRQYTLLTKVAGTTDQYYTNNDWAPQDYGMNVIPLYPTCAGTQKKVTIKFKGHAEVNPTQAGWRYGFVTTKSDGTISRYSPMYNSDGEASFTLDTSTESNIFLVVSSAPKVHVNYNMDEGYPKQRRYPYELKIANAAPEGYQPAADFRSFLKTNGHLHSNGGGWVSNNATVASTVYVGPYAVVRGGTISGNARIDGYAMVDGGTISGNAVVRDNACVYNATLSSSAIVEGNAWMEGGSVGNTANIKGNAMLFAGNYGGSVVVGGDAEIGSCSTTGVYLQFPYWRNGRTDCDGKGAADSSNIDINTTFTNFTAAQMAFAATPACTNSTGTYSLSTTVTPTGSGSVSPSSGTFASGTSVTLTATAATGYQFVNWTSGTTVLGTTSSIGVSMTANQSITANFNLIQTGGTTTRIEFENLSAISGYSNLSNGISGLPSSQFSGGNGKYSGGSGVRGSAATFNGTTGNYNINVPWYDKSTAYSGTFRLVIKTGTTVKLDQSWNCNATSIGWYMKSISNVAVANGDSIEIYATRVNSAEPCILDYIEFVPNTTKKIAASKVNADFDFDLKIYPNPTEGNLTISFMQTQQEKVTVLLFDINGHKLDVITDKTYEAGKIDIPYNCGYLLKGVYFLSIQTGGNTVNKSFIKE
;
A
#
# COMPACT_ATOMS: atom_id res chain seq x y z
N MET A 1 9.42 3.82 -56.95
CA MET A 1 10.29 2.94 -56.13
C MET A 1 11.44 3.69 -55.42
N LYS A 2 12.29 4.48 -56.09
CA LYS A 2 13.41 5.20 -55.43
C LYS A 2 13.00 6.19 -54.33
N LYS A 3 11.88 6.93 -54.48
CA LYS A 3 11.35 7.82 -53.43
C LYS A 3 10.75 7.08 -52.23
N LEU A 4 10.11 5.93 -52.47
CA LEU A 4 9.56 5.08 -51.41
C LEU A 4 10.66 4.39 -50.61
N PHE A 5 11.74 3.98 -51.28
CA PHE A 5 12.93 3.42 -50.63
C PHE A 5 13.66 4.48 -49.78
N LEU A 6 13.80 5.72 -50.29
CA LEU A 6 14.38 6.83 -49.52
C LEU A 6 13.53 7.22 -48.31
N LEU A 7 12.20 7.21 -48.44
CA LEU A 7 11.27 7.46 -47.34
C LEU A 7 11.32 6.33 -46.30
N VAL A 8 11.34 5.06 -46.71
CA VAL A 8 11.48 3.91 -45.79
C VAL A 8 12.84 3.91 -45.10
N VAL A 9 13.92 4.26 -45.79
CA VAL A 9 15.27 4.40 -45.19
C VAL A 9 15.33 5.60 -44.25
N LEU A 10 14.73 6.75 -44.59
CA LEU A 10 14.66 7.91 -43.68
C LEU A 10 13.76 7.63 -42.47
N PHE A 11 12.67 6.87 -42.63
CA PHE A 11 11.77 6.45 -41.55
C PHE A 11 12.40 5.38 -40.66
N LEU A 12 13.23 4.50 -41.21
CA LEU A 12 14.06 3.55 -40.45
C LEU A 12 15.20 4.28 -39.73
N CYS A 13 15.89 5.22 -40.38
CA CYS A 13 16.94 6.04 -39.78
C CYS A 13 16.42 6.98 -38.68
N SER A 14 15.18 7.47 -38.78
CA SER A 14 14.54 8.24 -37.69
C SER A 14 14.06 7.34 -36.55
N TYR A 15 13.73 6.07 -36.81
CA TYR A 15 13.47 5.07 -35.76
C TYR A 15 14.75 4.65 -35.01
N PHE A 16 15.92 4.68 -35.67
CA PHE A 16 17.23 4.44 -35.06
C PHE A 16 17.87 5.68 -34.41
N ALA A 17 17.20 6.83 -34.42
CA ALA A 17 17.68 8.07 -33.80
C ALA A 17 17.13 8.29 -32.38
N ILE A 18 16.90 7.22 -31.61
CA ILE A 18 16.96 7.35 -30.14
C ILE A 18 18.43 7.62 -29.84
N ALA A 19 18.75 8.80 -29.30
CA ALA A 19 20.13 9.14 -28.96
C ALA A 19 20.73 8.04 -28.07
N GLN A 20 21.64 7.24 -28.62
CA GLN A 20 22.29 6.16 -27.89
C GLN A 20 23.13 6.76 -26.77
N LYS A 21 23.02 6.21 -25.55
CA LYS A 21 23.82 6.67 -24.41
C LYS A 21 25.30 6.56 -24.74
N THR A 22 26.05 7.60 -24.40
CA THR A 22 27.49 7.66 -24.61
C THR A 22 28.24 7.22 -23.36
N LEU A 23 29.51 6.84 -23.54
CA LEU A 23 30.38 6.57 -22.41
C LEU A 23 30.88 7.88 -21.82
N PHE A 24 30.60 8.11 -20.53
CA PHE A 24 31.23 9.18 -19.77
C PHE A 24 32.67 8.79 -19.43
N THR A 25 33.62 9.72 -19.50
CA THR A 25 35.01 9.50 -19.08
C THR A 25 35.22 10.18 -17.72
N PRO A 26 35.35 9.41 -16.62
CA PRO A 26 35.60 9.95 -15.30
C PRO A 26 36.87 10.78 -15.23
N THR A 27 36.82 11.94 -14.56
CA THR A 27 38.00 12.75 -14.29
C THR A 27 38.97 12.04 -13.36
N GLU A 28 38.46 11.19 -12.46
CA GLU A 28 39.22 10.38 -11.51
C GLU A 28 40.23 9.46 -12.22
N TRP A 29 39.95 9.00 -13.43
CA TRP A 29 40.87 8.10 -14.15
C TRP A 29 42.14 8.80 -14.65
N SER A 30 42.19 10.12 -14.57
CA SER A 30 43.38 10.93 -14.85
C SER A 30 44.17 11.33 -13.60
N ASP A 31 43.70 10.98 -12.39
CA ASP A 31 44.39 11.23 -11.13
C ASP A 31 45.30 10.05 -10.77
N PRO A 32 46.64 10.23 -10.66
CA PRO A 32 47.58 9.18 -10.25
C PRO A 32 47.26 8.49 -8.92
N ASN A 33 46.47 9.12 -8.05
CA ASN A 33 46.06 8.55 -6.76
C ASN A 33 44.80 7.67 -6.85
N ASN A 34 44.07 7.70 -7.96
CA ASN A 34 42.89 6.87 -8.15
C ASN A 34 43.27 5.42 -8.48
N GLU A 35 42.55 4.46 -7.90
CA GLU A 35 42.80 3.04 -8.06
C GLU A 35 42.67 2.53 -9.51
N PHE A 36 41.98 3.28 -10.39
CA PHE A 36 41.81 2.97 -11.82
C PHE A 36 42.71 3.79 -12.76
N TYR A 37 43.60 4.64 -12.24
CA TYR A 37 44.51 5.47 -13.04
C TYR A 37 45.26 4.65 -14.09
N ASN A 38 45.02 4.93 -15.38
CA ASN A 38 45.59 4.20 -16.52
C ASN A 38 45.39 2.67 -16.53
N LYS A 39 44.41 2.12 -15.80
CA LYS A 39 44.17 0.65 -15.72
C LYS A 39 43.04 0.14 -16.63
N VAL A 40 42.13 1.03 -17.04
CA VAL A 40 40.94 0.71 -17.86
C VAL A 40 41.34 0.41 -19.31
N SER A 41 40.75 -0.62 -19.94
CA SER A 41 41.13 -1.06 -21.30
C SER A 41 39.92 -1.42 -22.15
N ASN A 42 39.95 -1.04 -23.44
CA ASN A 42 38.94 -1.45 -24.43
C ASN A 42 38.94 -2.96 -24.72
N SER A 43 40.05 -3.66 -24.47
CA SER A 43 40.15 -5.12 -24.63
C SER A 43 39.53 -5.91 -23.46
N ARG A 44 39.21 -5.22 -22.37
CA ARG A 44 38.64 -5.77 -21.13
C ARG A 44 37.37 -5.00 -20.74
N LYS A 45 36.48 -4.90 -21.72
CA LYS A 45 35.24 -4.13 -21.64
C LYS A 45 34.09 -4.88 -22.30
N TYR A 46 32.89 -4.74 -21.76
CA TYR A 46 31.64 -5.11 -22.42
C TYR A 46 30.64 -3.95 -22.31
N GLU A 47 29.84 -3.72 -23.35
CA GLU A 47 28.85 -2.64 -23.38
C GLU A 47 27.47 -3.15 -23.76
N SER A 48 26.45 -2.70 -23.03
CA SER A 48 25.04 -2.82 -23.40
C SER A 48 24.46 -1.44 -23.72
N SER A 49 23.13 -1.32 -23.78
CA SER A 49 22.45 -0.05 -24.07
C SER A 49 22.69 0.99 -22.95
N ASN A 50 22.59 0.56 -21.70
CA ASN A 50 22.62 1.42 -20.51
C ASN A 50 23.89 1.25 -19.66
N PHE A 51 24.68 0.20 -19.88
CA PHE A 51 25.82 -0.13 -19.02
C PHE A 51 27.12 -0.33 -19.80
N VAL A 52 28.23 -0.10 -19.11
CA VAL A 52 29.57 -0.51 -19.51
C VAL A 52 30.22 -1.25 -18.35
N LEU A 53 30.79 -2.41 -18.62
CA LEU A 53 31.49 -3.24 -17.66
C LEU A 53 32.98 -3.22 -17.97
N TYR A 54 33.80 -2.99 -16.96
CA TYR A 54 35.26 -3.08 -17.03
C TYR A 54 35.79 -4.10 -16.03
N TRP A 55 36.84 -4.82 -16.44
CA TRP A 55 37.54 -5.74 -15.57
C TRP A 55 39.06 -5.62 -15.72
N GLY A 56 39.75 -6.12 -14.71
CA GLY A 56 41.19 -6.06 -14.62
C GLY A 56 41.92 -7.13 -15.42
N ASP A 57 43.23 -6.98 -15.47
CA ASP A 57 44.16 -7.79 -16.25
C ASP A 57 44.33 -9.23 -15.74
N LYS A 58 43.98 -9.51 -14.47
CA LYS A 58 44.15 -10.82 -13.83
C LYS A 58 43.35 -11.93 -14.51
N VAL A 59 42.16 -11.61 -15.02
CA VAL A 59 41.23 -12.57 -15.65
C VAL A 59 41.32 -12.59 -17.18
N GLY A 60 42.30 -11.90 -17.76
CA GLY A 60 42.51 -11.82 -19.21
C GLY A 60 41.40 -11.08 -19.95
N THR A 61 41.30 -11.31 -21.27
CA THR A 61 40.28 -10.69 -22.14
C THR A 61 38.97 -11.49 -22.19
N ASN A 62 38.97 -12.74 -21.72
CA ASN A 62 37.78 -13.59 -21.67
C ASN A 62 37.54 -14.17 -20.26
N PRO A 63 36.91 -13.39 -19.35
CA PRO A 63 36.68 -13.81 -17.97
C PRO A 63 35.73 -15.03 -17.84
N SER A 64 34.97 -15.37 -18.89
CA SER A 64 34.03 -16.51 -18.86
C SER A 64 34.72 -17.88 -18.82
N THR A 65 36.00 -17.91 -19.17
CA THR A 65 36.82 -19.15 -19.20
C THR A 65 37.91 -19.17 -18.14
N TYR A 66 37.92 -18.19 -17.23
CA TYR A 66 38.94 -18.13 -16.18
C TYR A 66 38.87 -19.35 -15.26
N SER A 67 40.03 -19.85 -14.84
CA SER A 67 40.14 -21.12 -14.13
C SER A 67 39.53 -21.05 -12.72
N ASP A 68 39.75 -19.94 -12.01
CA ASP A 68 39.16 -19.68 -10.70
C ASP A 68 37.66 -19.40 -10.83
N ALA A 69 36.84 -20.27 -10.24
CA ALA A 69 35.38 -20.15 -10.26
C ALA A 69 34.84 -18.96 -9.46
N SER A 70 35.61 -18.41 -8.51
CA SER A 70 35.22 -17.21 -7.75
C SER A 70 35.38 -15.93 -8.57
N LEU A 71 36.29 -15.92 -9.54
CA LEU A 71 36.57 -14.77 -10.41
C LEU A 71 36.05 -14.93 -11.84
N ARG A 72 35.46 -16.08 -12.17
CA ARG A 72 34.86 -16.37 -13.48
C ARG A 72 33.46 -15.77 -13.59
N PHE A 73 33.20 -15.00 -14.64
CA PHE A 73 31.89 -14.43 -14.96
C PHE A 73 31.70 -14.25 -16.47
N ASN A 74 30.44 -14.19 -16.91
CA ASN A 74 30.09 -13.87 -18.29
C ASN A 74 29.64 -12.39 -18.37
N PRO A 75 30.42 -11.49 -19.02
CA PRO A 75 30.10 -10.07 -19.06
C PRO A 75 28.73 -9.76 -19.68
N GLN A 76 28.31 -10.52 -20.70
CA GLN A 76 27.01 -10.37 -21.33
C GLN A 76 25.89 -10.72 -20.36
N SER A 77 26.01 -11.84 -19.63
CA SER A 77 25.00 -12.24 -18.64
C SER A 77 24.82 -11.18 -17.55
N VAL A 78 25.92 -10.59 -17.06
CA VAL A 78 25.88 -9.52 -16.05
C VAL A 78 25.15 -8.29 -16.61
N ALA A 79 25.48 -7.88 -17.85
CA ALA A 79 24.84 -6.77 -18.50
C ALA A 79 23.34 -7.02 -18.74
N ASP A 80 22.95 -8.21 -19.21
CA ASP A 80 21.55 -8.58 -19.44
C ASP A 80 20.73 -8.54 -18.14
N THR A 81 21.30 -8.99 -17.02
CA THR A 81 20.69 -8.88 -15.69
C THR A 81 20.49 -7.41 -15.29
N LEU A 82 21.48 -6.55 -15.50
CA LEU A 82 21.39 -5.12 -15.21
C LEU A 82 20.39 -4.40 -16.12
N GLU A 83 20.31 -4.75 -17.41
CA GLU A 83 19.32 -4.20 -18.35
C GLU A 83 17.89 -4.56 -17.94
N TYR A 84 17.66 -5.79 -17.48
CA TYR A 84 16.38 -6.20 -16.93
C TYR A 84 15.99 -5.35 -15.71
N THR A 85 16.91 -5.17 -14.76
CA THR A 85 16.66 -4.33 -13.58
C THR A 85 16.53 -2.84 -13.95
N PHE A 86 17.28 -2.35 -14.92
CA PHE A 86 17.17 -0.99 -15.46
C PHE A 86 15.78 -0.72 -15.99
N LYS A 87 15.26 -1.61 -16.86
CA LYS A 87 13.88 -1.49 -17.35
C LYS A 87 12.92 -1.39 -16.18
N ARG A 88 13.07 -2.25 -15.17
CA ARG A 88 12.16 -2.25 -14.03
C ARG A 88 12.21 -0.93 -13.23
N TYR A 89 13.40 -0.50 -12.81
CA TYR A 89 13.53 0.66 -11.92
C TYR A 89 13.32 2.00 -12.64
N ILE A 90 13.72 2.07 -13.90
CA ILE A 90 13.78 3.33 -14.65
C ILE A 90 12.60 3.45 -15.61
N THR A 91 12.31 2.41 -16.39
CA THR A 91 11.22 2.46 -17.37
C THR A 91 9.86 2.22 -16.74
N ASP A 92 9.73 1.20 -15.89
CA ASP A 92 8.42 0.84 -15.34
C ASP A 92 8.09 1.68 -14.09
N LEU A 93 9.07 1.90 -13.22
CA LEU A 93 8.90 2.58 -11.93
C LEU A 93 9.24 4.07 -11.94
N HIS A 94 9.93 4.54 -12.99
CA HIS A 94 10.31 5.95 -13.14
C HIS A 94 11.08 6.50 -11.92
N PHE A 95 11.90 5.67 -11.26
CA PHE A 95 12.59 6.07 -10.03
C PHE A 95 13.55 7.25 -10.26
N VAL A 96 14.34 7.23 -11.32
CA VAL A 96 15.19 8.36 -11.73
C VAL A 96 14.87 8.71 -13.18
N SER A 97 14.87 10.00 -13.53
CA SER A 97 14.57 10.45 -14.88
C SER A 97 15.63 9.99 -15.88
N ASN A 98 15.17 9.32 -16.94
CA ASN A 98 15.99 8.86 -18.06
C ASN A 98 15.77 9.71 -19.33
N ALA A 99 15.31 10.95 -19.16
CA ALA A 99 15.16 11.86 -20.30
C ALA A 99 16.53 12.13 -20.95
N PRO A 100 16.64 12.26 -22.28
CA PRO A 100 17.93 12.49 -22.96
C PRO A 100 18.68 13.75 -22.51
N THR A 101 18.02 14.66 -21.81
CA THR A 101 18.61 15.87 -21.24
C THR A 101 19.29 15.65 -19.89
N THR A 102 19.04 14.53 -19.22
CA THR A 102 19.58 14.22 -17.89
C THR A 102 20.86 13.38 -17.98
N ASN A 103 21.65 13.32 -16.90
CA ASN A 103 22.90 12.56 -16.89
C ASN A 103 22.65 11.06 -17.09
N LEU A 104 21.64 10.50 -16.41
CA LEU A 104 21.25 9.10 -16.59
C LEU A 104 20.82 8.83 -18.04
N GLY A 105 20.10 9.77 -18.68
CA GLY A 105 19.67 9.63 -20.07
C GLY A 105 20.77 9.82 -21.12
N LYS A 106 21.86 10.53 -20.77
CA LYS A 106 23.02 10.76 -21.65
C LYS A 106 24.06 9.65 -21.56
N TYR A 107 24.35 9.16 -20.36
CA TYR A 107 25.54 8.36 -20.10
C TYR A 107 25.23 6.93 -19.68
N LYS A 108 26.11 6.01 -20.09
CA LYS A 108 26.09 4.63 -19.59
C LYS A 108 26.60 4.58 -18.15
N ILE A 109 25.98 3.73 -17.34
CA ILE A 109 26.42 3.45 -15.97
C ILE A 109 27.65 2.54 -16.01
N ILE A 110 28.65 2.90 -15.21
CA ILE A 110 29.94 2.22 -15.19
C ILE A 110 29.93 1.14 -14.11
N ILE A 111 30.29 -0.08 -14.49
CA ILE A 111 30.42 -1.24 -13.61
C ILE A 111 31.89 -1.68 -13.60
N MET A 112 32.48 -1.74 -12.41
CA MET A 112 33.86 -2.17 -12.20
C MET A 112 33.87 -3.56 -11.54
N MET A 113 34.49 -4.54 -12.19
CA MET A 113 34.51 -5.94 -11.73
C MET A 113 35.64 -6.18 -10.72
N MET A 114 35.34 -6.09 -9.42
CA MET A 114 36.31 -6.12 -8.32
C MET A 114 37.10 -7.43 -8.23
N ASN A 115 38.29 -7.39 -7.65
CA ASN A 115 39.23 -8.51 -7.47
C ASN A 115 39.79 -9.11 -8.77
N THR A 116 39.52 -8.48 -9.92
CA THR A 116 40.00 -8.92 -11.24
C THR A 116 41.26 -8.20 -11.73
N TRP A 117 41.88 -7.33 -10.93
CA TRP A 117 43.15 -6.67 -11.23
C TRP A 117 44.33 -7.39 -10.56
N ASN A 118 45.50 -7.37 -11.19
CA ASN A 118 46.75 -7.84 -10.57
C ASN A 118 47.31 -6.86 -9.52
N SER A 119 46.73 -5.66 -9.42
CA SER A 119 47.06 -4.63 -8.45
C SER A 119 46.79 -5.11 -7.03
N THR A 120 47.71 -4.84 -6.10
CA THR A 120 47.53 -5.09 -4.65
C THR A 120 46.88 -3.90 -3.93
N ASP A 121 46.09 -3.10 -4.66
CA ASP A 121 45.43 -1.92 -4.08
C ASP A 121 44.16 -2.41 -3.38
N PRO A 122 44.03 -2.28 -2.05
CA PRO A 122 42.89 -2.80 -1.33
C PRO A 122 41.56 -2.16 -1.76
N ARG A 123 41.59 -0.98 -2.40
CA ARG A 123 40.37 -0.34 -2.96
C ARG A 123 39.79 -1.10 -4.15
N LEU A 124 40.57 -1.98 -4.78
CA LEU A 124 40.13 -2.88 -5.85
C LEU A 124 39.60 -4.22 -5.31
N GLU A 125 39.50 -4.35 -4.00
CA GLU A 125 38.96 -5.51 -3.29
C GLU A 125 37.63 -5.14 -2.64
N ALA A 126 36.52 -5.70 -3.13
CA ALA A 126 35.20 -5.53 -2.53
C ALA A 126 34.27 -6.63 -3.02
N PHE A 127 33.31 -7.06 -2.19
CA PHE A 127 32.26 -7.99 -2.63
C PHE A 127 31.25 -7.27 -3.53
N ALA A 128 30.70 -6.16 -3.07
CA ALA A 128 29.69 -5.37 -3.76
C ALA A 128 29.56 -3.99 -3.08
N GLN A 129 29.57 -2.92 -3.86
CA GLN A 129 29.28 -1.56 -3.40
C GLN A 129 28.89 -0.66 -4.59
N ALA A 130 28.28 0.49 -4.31
CA ALA A 130 28.00 1.53 -5.29
C ALA A 130 28.58 2.88 -4.87
N SER A 131 28.90 3.71 -5.87
CA SER A 131 29.34 5.09 -5.68
C SER A 131 28.97 5.91 -6.92
N SER A 132 29.74 6.95 -7.25
CA SER A 132 29.61 7.71 -8.47
C SER A 132 30.98 8.07 -9.04
N PHE A 133 31.01 8.38 -10.33
CA PHE A 133 32.15 9.00 -10.99
C PHE A 133 31.86 10.47 -11.30
N SER A 134 32.81 11.32 -10.93
CA SER A 134 32.84 12.77 -11.13
C SER A 134 31.58 13.50 -10.64
N ASN A 135 30.91 12.94 -9.63
CA ASN A 135 29.57 13.33 -9.18
C ASN A 135 28.58 13.54 -10.35
N THR A 136 28.74 12.77 -11.43
CA THR A 136 28.05 12.95 -12.71
C THR A 136 27.19 11.75 -13.05
N ILE A 137 27.70 10.54 -12.83
CA ILE A 137 26.99 9.29 -13.08
C ILE A 137 27.26 8.31 -11.95
N GLY A 138 26.22 7.61 -11.49
CA GLY A 138 26.37 6.50 -10.55
C GLY A 138 27.21 5.36 -11.14
N ALA A 139 27.89 4.62 -10.28
CA ALA A 139 28.73 3.49 -10.64
C ALA A 139 28.60 2.34 -9.64
N MET A 140 28.83 1.12 -10.12
CA MET A 140 28.85 -0.09 -9.29
C MET A 140 30.24 -0.73 -9.31
N PHE A 141 30.59 -1.35 -8.19
CA PHE A 141 31.86 -2.03 -7.96
C PHE A 141 31.52 -3.41 -7.38
N VAL A 142 31.55 -4.43 -8.22
CA VAL A 142 31.01 -5.75 -7.89
C VAL A 142 32.00 -6.87 -8.14
N HIS A 143 32.11 -7.78 -7.19
CA HIS A 143 32.84 -9.03 -7.34
C HIS A 143 32.10 -9.95 -8.34
N PRO A 144 32.80 -10.77 -9.13
CA PRO A 144 32.17 -11.76 -10.01
C PRO A 144 31.14 -12.65 -9.32
N GLU A 145 31.36 -13.03 -8.05
CA GLU A 145 30.38 -13.84 -7.29
C GLU A 145 29.07 -13.10 -6.97
N ALA A 146 29.11 -11.79 -6.78
CA ALA A 146 27.91 -10.97 -6.59
C ALA A 146 27.06 -10.87 -7.87
N THR A 147 27.60 -11.30 -9.02
CA THR A 147 26.91 -11.25 -10.31
C THR A 147 26.21 -12.56 -10.71
N ARG A 148 26.24 -13.57 -9.85
CA ARG A 148 25.69 -14.92 -10.14
C ARG A 148 24.18 -14.95 -10.25
N ASP A 149 23.50 -14.02 -9.61
CA ASP A 149 22.05 -13.84 -9.70
C ASP A 149 21.69 -12.35 -9.76
N GLY A 150 20.40 -12.06 -9.97
CA GLY A 150 19.90 -10.70 -9.99
C GLY A 150 19.75 -10.04 -8.61
N GLY A 151 19.94 -10.77 -7.51
CA GLY A 151 19.56 -10.34 -6.17
C GLY A 151 20.52 -9.30 -5.63
N ALA A 152 21.80 -9.65 -5.59
CA ALA A 152 22.86 -8.72 -5.21
C ALA A 152 23.00 -7.59 -6.25
N LEU A 153 23.03 -7.92 -7.55
CA LEU A 153 23.14 -6.90 -8.61
C LEU A 153 22.03 -5.85 -8.56
N SER A 154 20.77 -6.24 -8.35
CA SER A 154 19.67 -5.29 -8.31
C SER A 154 19.60 -4.48 -7.02
N HIS A 155 20.16 -4.99 -5.92
CA HIS A 155 20.36 -4.25 -4.67
C HIS A 155 21.41 -3.15 -4.86
N GLU A 156 22.60 -3.50 -5.35
CA GLU A 156 23.67 -2.52 -5.62
C GLU A 156 23.30 -1.50 -6.69
N PHE A 157 22.54 -1.93 -7.70
CA PHE A 157 22.03 -1.00 -8.68
C PHE A 157 21.03 -0.01 -8.07
N ALA A 158 20.26 -0.39 -7.04
CA ALA A 158 19.43 0.56 -6.30
C ALA A 158 20.29 1.62 -5.59
N HIS A 159 21.43 1.25 -4.99
CA HIS A 159 22.37 2.22 -4.42
C HIS A 159 22.95 3.18 -5.46
N THR A 160 23.26 2.67 -6.65
CA THR A 160 23.68 3.50 -7.79
C THR A 160 22.63 4.55 -8.12
N LEU A 161 21.35 4.17 -8.11
CA LEU A 161 20.25 5.10 -8.36
C LEU A 161 19.97 6.06 -7.19
N GLN A 162 20.22 5.65 -5.95
CA GLN A 162 20.18 6.55 -4.79
C GLN A 162 21.25 7.64 -4.91
N MET A 163 22.44 7.34 -5.44
CA MET A 163 23.43 8.38 -5.79
C MET A 163 22.90 9.30 -6.88
N MET A 164 22.24 8.73 -7.90
CA MET A 164 21.63 9.54 -8.97
C MET A 164 20.52 10.47 -8.49
N MET A 165 19.80 10.11 -7.41
CA MET A 165 18.83 11.01 -6.79
C MET A 165 19.51 12.30 -6.33
N HIS A 166 20.64 12.20 -5.64
CA HIS A 166 21.42 13.38 -5.23
C HIS A 166 22.01 14.13 -6.44
N ILE A 167 22.61 13.41 -7.39
CA ILE A 167 23.31 14.02 -8.54
C ILE A 167 22.34 14.78 -9.45
N GLN A 168 21.13 14.25 -9.65
CA GLN A 168 20.27 14.66 -10.75
C GLN A 168 18.88 15.13 -10.32
N GLU A 169 18.20 14.40 -9.43
CA GLU A 169 16.79 14.68 -9.09
C GLU A 169 16.66 15.71 -7.95
N ASN A 170 17.62 15.72 -7.03
CA ASN A 170 17.66 16.58 -5.86
C ASN A 170 19.02 17.30 -5.70
N PRO A 171 19.55 17.96 -6.76
CA PRO A 171 20.86 18.58 -6.70
C PRO A 171 20.86 19.74 -5.70
N GLY A 172 21.88 19.80 -4.85
CA GLY A 172 22.10 20.92 -3.91
C GLY A 172 21.43 20.79 -2.53
N ASN A 173 20.63 19.75 -2.28
CA ASN A 173 20.02 19.50 -0.96
C ASN A 173 20.85 18.53 -0.08
N GLY A 174 22.17 18.59 -0.18
CA GLY A 174 23.07 17.68 0.51
C GLY A 174 22.93 16.25 0.02
N THR A 175 23.35 15.27 0.82
CA THR A 175 23.53 13.87 0.41
C THR A 175 22.24 13.01 0.51
N ALA A 176 21.04 13.62 0.39
CA ALA A 176 19.74 12.96 0.58
C ALA A 176 19.74 12.11 1.86
N PHE A 177 19.45 10.80 1.84
CA PHE A 177 19.50 9.88 2.99
C PHE A 177 20.86 9.20 3.22
N THR A 178 21.94 9.77 2.67
CA THR A 178 23.27 9.16 2.67
C THR A 178 24.25 9.97 3.52
N GLY A 179 25.20 9.30 4.17
CA GLY A 179 26.27 9.96 4.95
C GLY A 179 25.91 10.34 6.40
N TYR A 180 24.71 10.01 6.87
CA TYR A 180 24.31 10.19 8.26
C TYR A 180 23.58 8.97 8.84
N ASP A 181 23.67 8.88 10.16
CA ASP A 181 23.47 7.63 10.88
C ASP A 181 22.01 7.19 10.93
N TRP A 182 21.08 8.13 11.16
CA TRP A 182 19.67 7.82 11.38
C TRP A 182 18.91 7.42 10.10
N ALA A 183 19.48 7.62 8.91
CA ALA A 183 18.89 7.15 7.66
C ALA A 183 19.58 5.93 7.05
N GLY A 184 20.70 5.46 7.61
CA GLY A 184 21.43 4.31 7.08
C GLY A 184 20.56 3.05 6.93
N PRO A 185 19.75 2.66 7.94
CA PRO A 185 18.84 1.53 7.78
C PRO A 185 17.80 1.72 6.67
N PHE A 186 17.37 2.95 6.42
CA PHE A 186 16.49 3.22 5.28
C PHE A 186 17.24 3.15 3.94
N PHE A 187 18.49 3.61 3.87
CA PHE A 187 19.30 3.55 2.67
C PHE A 187 19.46 2.09 2.16
N GLU A 188 19.86 1.18 3.05
CA GLU A 188 20.01 -0.25 2.76
C GLU A 188 18.68 -1.00 2.65
N GLY A 189 17.74 -0.73 3.57
CA GLY A 189 16.40 -1.28 3.52
C GLY A 189 15.67 -0.93 2.21
N HIS A 190 15.80 0.30 1.74
CA HIS A 190 15.25 0.73 0.45
C HIS A 190 15.87 -0.04 -0.72
N ALA A 191 17.17 -0.35 -0.70
CA ALA A 191 17.79 -1.18 -1.74
C ALA A 191 17.20 -2.61 -1.76
N ASN A 192 16.91 -3.20 -0.59
CA ASN A 192 16.17 -4.46 -0.50
C ASN A 192 14.72 -4.36 -0.98
N PHE A 193 14.03 -3.25 -0.68
CA PHE A 193 12.71 -2.97 -1.24
C PHE A 193 12.74 -2.87 -2.77
N MET A 194 13.73 -2.18 -3.33
CA MET A 194 13.92 -2.07 -4.78
C MET A 194 14.20 -3.44 -5.40
N ARG A 195 15.09 -4.26 -4.80
CA ARG A 195 15.34 -5.66 -5.23
C ARG A 195 14.03 -6.43 -5.37
N ALA A 196 13.13 -6.30 -4.38
CA ALA A 196 11.82 -6.95 -4.41
C ALA A 196 10.93 -6.50 -5.58
N GLN A 197 11.12 -5.29 -6.10
CA GLN A 197 10.38 -4.79 -7.26
C GLN A 197 10.80 -5.46 -8.57
N ALA A 198 12.07 -5.87 -8.69
CA ALA A 198 12.57 -6.59 -9.86
C ALA A 198 12.49 -8.12 -9.70
N TYR A 199 12.71 -8.60 -8.48
CA TYR A 199 12.78 -10.02 -8.17
C TYR A 199 11.92 -10.33 -6.94
N PRO A 200 10.59 -10.46 -7.12
CA PRO A 200 9.64 -10.59 -6.02
C PRO A 200 9.82 -11.88 -5.19
N GLN A 201 10.52 -12.89 -5.71
CA GLN A 201 10.93 -14.07 -4.93
C GLN A 201 11.93 -13.72 -3.81
N TRP A 202 12.64 -12.60 -3.93
CA TRP A 202 13.54 -12.05 -2.90
C TRP A 202 12.92 -10.85 -2.20
N SER A 203 11.59 -10.76 -2.15
CA SER A 203 10.92 -9.73 -1.35
C SER A 203 11.15 -9.89 0.15
N GLU A 204 11.71 -11.02 0.55
CA GLU A 204 12.28 -11.26 1.86
C GLU A 204 13.33 -12.37 1.76
N ILE A 205 14.34 -12.32 2.63
CA ILE A 205 15.32 -13.41 2.80
C ILE A 205 15.40 -13.79 4.28
N ASP A 206 15.93 -14.98 4.56
CA ASP A 206 16.01 -15.51 5.92
C ASP A 206 16.87 -14.62 6.85
N GLY A 207 18.03 -14.17 6.41
CA GLY A 207 18.94 -13.32 7.20
C GLY A 207 18.31 -11.99 7.65
N THR A 208 17.48 -11.37 6.81
CA THR A 208 16.80 -10.11 7.15
C THR A 208 15.59 -10.35 8.06
N LEU A 209 14.78 -11.37 7.75
CA LEU A 209 13.58 -11.64 8.54
C LEU A 209 13.90 -12.19 9.93
N THR A 210 14.90 -13.06 10.06
CA THR A 210 15.34 -13.60 11.36
C THR A 210 15.69 -12.48 12.32
N ARG A 211 16.34 -11.42 11.85
CA ARG A 211 16.68 -10.26 12.67
C ARG A 211 15.44 -9.44 12.99
N TRP A 212 14.64 -9.09 11.98
CA TRP A 212 13.42 -8.31 12.16
C TRP A 212 12.50 -8.88 13.23
N ILE A 213 12.12 -10.16 13.15
CA ILE A 213 11.13 -10.76 14.09
C ILE A 213 11.55 -10.69 15.55
N GLN A 214 12.85 -10.64 15.84
CA GLN A 214 13.40 -10.57 17.18
C GLN A 214 13.52 -9.14 17.72
N THR A 215 13.58 -8.14 16.83
CA THR A 215 13.93 -6.75 17.19
C THR A 215 12.84 -5.72 16.87
N ARG A 216 11.64 -6.12 16.46
CA ARG A 216 10.53 -5.19 16.09
C ARG A 216 10.17 -4.13 17.13
N HIS A 217 10.51 -4.37 18.40
CA HIS A 217 10.26 -3.43 19.50
C HIS A 217 11.33 -2.33 19.59
N PHE A 218 12.42 -2.42 18.84
CA PHE A 218 13.40 -1.34 18.73
C PHE A 218 12.92 -0.21 17.84
N MET A 219 13.65 0.90 17.89
CA MET A 219 13.35 2.04 17.05
C MET A 219 13.34 1.62 15.57
N TRP A 220 12.47 2.22 14.76
CA TRP A 220 12.32 1.79 13.36
C TRP A 220 13.66 1.88 12.59
N SER A 221 14.43 2.95 12.78
CA SER A 221 15.79 3.14 12.22
C SER A 221 16.90 2.59 13.10
N SER A 222 16.63 1.54 13.88
CA SER A 222 17.69 0.88 14.66
C SER A 222 18.72 0.32 13.68
N ASN A 223 20.00 0.37 14.02
CA ASN A 223 21.05 -0.33 13.27
C ASN A 223 20.78 -1.85 13.20
N ARG A 224 19.95 -2.36 14.11
CA ARG A 224 19.45 -3.75 14.08
C ARG A 224 18.56 -4.01 12.86
N HIS A 225 17.99 -2.97 12.27
CA HIS A 225 17.13 -3.07 11.11
C HIS A 225 17.81 -2.64 9.81
N HIS A 226 19.16 -2.54 9.80
CA HIS A 226 19.94 -2.03 8.66
C HIS A 226 19.44 -2.59 7.32
N TYR A 227 19.20 -3.90 7.25
CA TYR A 227 18.71 -4.56 6.04
C TYR A 227 17.24 -4.97 6.09
N THR A 228 16.45 -4.56 7.09
CA THR A 228 15.18 -5.24 7.43
C THR A 228 13.97 -4.34 7.67
N ASN A 229 14.14 -3.01 7.78
CA ASN A 229 13.04 -2.06 8.09
C ASN A 229 12.10 -1.79 6.88
N PHE A 230 12.33 -2.44 5.74
CA PHE A 230 11.73 -2.09 4.46
C PHE A 230 10.30 -2.60 4.26
N HIS A 231 9.75 -3.37 5.21
CA HIS A 231 8.32 -3.72 5.21
C HIS A 231 7.43 -2.48 5.23
N LEU A 232 7.89 -1.39 5.85
CA LEU A 232 7.19 -0.10 5.82
C LEU A 232 7.02 0.39 4.37
N MET A 233 7.97 0.12 3.48
CA MET A 233 7.89 0.54 2.09
C MET A 233 6.84 -0.23 1.29
N TYR A 234 6.57 -1.49 1.63
CA TYR A 234 5.41 -2.20 1.07
C TYR A 234 4.10 -1.54 1.50
N TYR A 235 3.98 -1.12 2.77
CA TYR A 235 2.81 -0.38 3.24
C TYR A 235 2.68 1.00 2.57
N VAL A 236 3.78 1.75 2.44
CA VAL A 236 3.79 3.05 1.77
C VAL A 236 3.42 2.89 0.29
N GLN A 237 3.98 1.91 -0.43
CA GLN A 237 3.63 1.63 -1.82
C GLN A 237 2.14 1.24 -1.94
N GLU A 238 1.60 0.45 -1.02
CA GLU A 238 0.17 0.09 -1.01
C GLU A 238 -0.73 1.33 -0.86
N LYS A 239 -0.34 2.28 0.00
CA LYS A 239 -1.20 3.42 0.36
C LYS A 239 -1.02 4.64 -0.54
N GLU A 240 0.20 4.89 -0.98
CA GLU A 240 0.60 6.13 -1.63
C GLU A 240 1.10 5.91 -3.06
N GLY A 241 1.29 4.65 -3.47
CA GLY A 241 1.91 4.30 -4.74
C GLY A 241 3.43 4.44 -4.71
N PHE A 242 4.09 3.87 -5.73
CA PHE A 242 5.55 3.88 -5.81
C PHE A 242 6.13 5.29 -6.02
N ASP A 243 5.40 6.20 -6.69
CA ASP A 243 5.87 7.58 -6.89
C ASP A 243 6.11 8.28 -5.55
N PHE A 244 5.35 7.96 -4.50
CA PHE A 244 5.63 8.52 -3.18
C PHE A 244 7.01 8.11 -2.64
N THR A 245 7.41 6.85 -2.84
CA THR A 245 8.77 6.39 -2.51
C THR A 245 9.83 7.13 -3.32
N ARG A 246 9.58 7.40 -4.61
CA ARG A 246 10.46 8.25 -5.44
C ARG A 246 10.58 9.66 -4.86
N ARG A 247 9.45 10.29 -4.53
CA ARG A 247 9.38 11.64 -3.96
C ARG A 247 10.07 11.73 -2.60
N MET A 248 10.04 10.68 -1.78
CA MET A 248 10.82 10.65 -0.53
C MET A 248 12.31 10.91 -0.79
N TRP A 249 12.90 10.36 -1.86
CA TRP A 249 14.28 10.65 -2.25
C TRP A 249 14.44 12.00 -2.93
N ALA A 250 13.64 12.26 -3.97
CA ALA A 250 13.77 13.43 -4.82
C ALA A 250 13.46 14.76 -4.10
N GLU A 251 12.64 14.72 -3.04
CA GLU A 251 12.26 15.89 -2.24
C GLU A 251 12.84 15.83 -0.83
N SER A 252 13.78 14.91 -0.53
CA SER A 252 14.46 14.85 0.77
C SER A 252 15.22 16.14 1.06
N LYS A 253 15.31 16.50 2.34
CA LYS A 253 16.16 17.61 2.81
C LYS A 253 17.45 17.07 3.42
N ASN A 254 18.50 17.88 3.43
CA ASN A 254 19.76 17.53 4.07
C ASN A 254 19.50 17.12 5.53
N GLU A 255 20.05 15.97 5.94
CA GLU A 255 19.94 15.44 7.31
C GLU A 255 18.50 15.14 7.78
N GLU A 256 17.52 15.05 6.89
CA GLU A 256 16.13 14.72 7.21
C GLU A 256 15.95 13.22 7.48
N HIS A 257 15.18 12.86 8.52
CA HIS A 257 14.82 11.48 8.76
C HIS A 257 13.75 11.00 7.77
N PRO A 258 13.83 9.75 7.23
CA PRO A 258 12.84 9.23 6.27
C PRO A 258 11.38 9.32 6.77
N LEU A 259 11.13 9.09 8.06
CA LEU A 259 9.80 9.26 8.66
C LEU A 259 9.35 10.73 8.73
N GLU A 260 10.27 11.66 8.98
CA GLU A 260 9.96 13.10 8.92
C GLU A 260 9.71 13.55 7.47
N THR A 261 10.39 12.93 6.49
CA THR A 261 10.06 13.12 5.06
C THR A 261 8.63 12.67 4.76
N ILE A 262 8.19 11.49 5.23
CA ILE A 262 6.79 11.04 5.08
C ILE A 262 5.85 12.07 5.68
N LYS A 263 6.08 12.46 6.95
CA LYS A 263 5.27 13.45 7.66
C LYS A 263 5.16 14.76 6.90
N ARG A 264 6.27 15.30 6.41
CA ARG A 264 6.29 16.54 5.63
C ARG A 264 5.55 16.40 4.30
N LEU A 265 5.83 15.36 3.52
CA LEU A 265 5.21 15.16 2.20
C LEU A 265 3.70 14.92 2.30
N LYS A 266 3.25 14.36 3.43
CA LYS A 266 1.82 14.17 3.73
C LYS A 266 1.17 15.37 4.41
N GLY A 267 1.94 16.37 4.85
CA GLY A 267 1.43 17.49 5.65
C GLY A 267 0.91 17.05 7.02
N PHE A 268 1.45 15.97 7.57
CA PHE A 268 1.00 15.40 8.83
C PHE A 268 1.53 16.17 10.05
N THR A 269 0.70 16.23 11.09
CA THR A 269 1.18 16.43 12.46
C THR A 269 1.93 15.18 12.95
N GLN A 270 2.63 15.28 14.09
CA GLN A 270 3.28 14.09 14.66
C GLN A 270 2.26 12.98 15.00
N GLU A 271 1.10 13.34 15.55
CA GLU A 271 0.05 12.38 15.88
C GLU A 271 -0.50 11.67 14.62
N GLN A 272 -0.66 12.40 13.52
CA GLN A 272 -1.09 11.81 12.24
C GLN A 272 -0.03 10.89 11.64
N LEU A 273 1.28 11.19 11.80
CA LEU A 273 2.35 10.25 11.44
C LEU A 273 2.25 8.97 12.27
N ASP A 274 2.06 9.10 13.59
CA ASP A 274 1.93 7.93 14.47
C ASP A 274 0.72 7.05 14.12
N ASP A 275 -0.42 7.65 13.81
CA ASP A 275 -1.65 6.94 13.42
C ASP A 275 -1.49 6.25 12.05
N TYR A 276 -0.73 6.87 11.13
CA TYR A 276 -0.32 6.25 9.88
C TYR A 276 0.59 5.04 10.12
N LEU A 277 1.58 5.16 11.00
CA LEU A 277 2.51 4.08 11.35
C LEU A 277 1.86 2.96 12.18
N TRP A 278 0.80 3.25 12.95
CA TRP A 278 -0.03 2.22 13.58
C TRP A 278 -0.59 1.23 12.56
N SER A 279 -1.05 1.74 11.41
CA SER A 279 -1.61 0.90 10.36
C SER A 279 -0.58 -0.05 9.73
N TYR A 280 0.70 0.31 9.81
CA TYR A 280 1.82 -0.56 9.49
C TYR A 280 2.10 -1.56 10.64
N ALA A 281 2.09 -1.10 11.89
CA ALA A 281 2.39 -1.94 13.06
C ALA A 281 1.41 -3.10 13.22
N GLN A 282 0.11 -2.87 13.05
CA GLN A 282 -0.92 -3.91 13.18
C GLN A 282 -0.77 -5.06 12.17
N ARG A 283 -0.03 -4.88 11.07
CA ARG A 283 0.21 -5.90 10.04
C ARG A 283 1.28 -6.91 10.42
N GLN A 284 2.15 -6.60 11.39
CA GLN A 284 3.30 -7.43 11.74
C GLN A 284 2.99 -8.84 12.24
N PRO A 285 1.89 -9.12 12.97
CA PRO A 285 1.60 -10.47 13.43
C PRO A 285 1.47 -11.50 12.29
N ALA A 286 1.09 -11.07 11.08
CA ALA A 286 0.84 -11.92 9.93
C ALA A 286 1.57 -11.50 8.64
N PHE A 287 2.41 -10.46 8.71
CA PHE A 287 3.05 -9.84 7.54
C PHE A 287 2.04 -9.50 6.45
N ASP A 288 0.97 -8.79 6.82
CA ASP A 288 -0.15 -8.49 5.92
C ASP A 288 0.17 -7.39 4.92
N TYR A 289 0.89 -7.76 3.85
CA TYR A 289 1.25 -6.88 2.74
C TYR A 289 0.66 -7.43 1.43
N PRO A 290 -0.60 -7.11 1.09
CA PRO A 290 -1.28 -7.65 -0.08
C PRO A 290 -0.85 -7.01 -1.41
N ILE A 291 0.10 -6.07 -1.38
CA ILE A 291 0.65 -5.41 -2.57
C ILE A 291 1.67 -6.30 -3.29
N GLN A 292 1.73 -6.16 -4.62
CA GLN A 292 2.70 -6.78 -5.50
C GLN A 292 3.70 -5.76 -6.06
N TRP A 293 4.78 -6.26 -6.67
CA TRP A 293 5.77 -5.42 -7.36
C TRP A 293 5.13 -4.45 -8.36
N ASN A 294 4.13 -4.89 -9.13
CA ASN A 294 3.41 -4.05 -10.08
C ASN A 294 2.35 -3.10 -9.45
N SER A 295 2.40 -2.91 -8.13
CA SER A 295 1.46 -2.10 -7.34
C SER A 295 0.01 -2.59 -7.36
N GLN A 296 -0.25 -3.83 -7.77
CA GLN A 296 -1.58 -4.44 -7.68
C GLN A 296 -1.80 -5.08 -6.31
N ILE A 297 -3.03 -4.97 -5.81
CA ILE A 297 -3.48 -5.71 -4.62
C ILE A 297 -3.87 -7.12 -5.05
N ASN A 298 -3.25 -8.12 -4.45
CA ASN A 298 -3.50 -9.52 -4.73
C ASN A 298 -3.45 -10.30 -3.41
N THR A 299 -4.40 -11.20 -3.17
CA THR A 299 -4.47 -11.95 -1.89
C THR A 299 -3.61 -13.22 -1.88
N THR A 300 -3.17 -13.73 -3.04
CA THR A 300 -2.52 -15.03 -3.19
C THR A 300 -1.12 -14.99 -3.79
N SER A 301 -0.61 -13.84 -4.23
CA SER A 301 0.73 -13.73 -4.83
C SER A 301 1.41 -12.41 -4.48
N ASN A 302 1.34 -11.99 -3.23
CA ASN A 302 1.84 -10.70 -2.73
C ASN A 302 3.14 -10.82 -1.91
N PHE A 303 3.74 -9.67 -1.60
CA PHE A 303 4.93 -9.62 -0.74
C PHE A 303 4.71 -10.26 0.64
N GLY A 304 3.53 -10.08 1.23
CA GLY A 304 3.16 -10.70 2.51
C GLY A 304 3.21 -12.23 2.47
N MET A 305 2.78 -12.85 1.37
CA MET A 305 2.87 -14.29 1.19
C MET A 305 4.33 -14.75 1.14
N THR A 306 5.19 -14.05 0.40
CA THR A 306 6.62 -14.41 0.35
C THR A 306 7.26 -14.27 1.72
N ILE A 307 6.99 -13.19 2.46
CA ILE A 307 7.48 -13.02 3.84
C ILE A 307 7.00 -14.17 4.73
N ARG A 308 5.71 -14.54 4.67
CA ARG A 308 5.18 -15.70 5.42
C ARG A 308 5.84 -17.03 5.03
N LYS A 309 6.18 -17.23 3.75
CA LYS A 309 6.93 -18.42 3.30
C LYS A 309 8.33 -18.46 3.89
N VAL A 310 9.05 -17.33 3.90
CA VAL A 310 10.38 -17.23 4.53
C VAL A 310 10.26 -17.45 6.03
N TYR A 311 9.28 -16.84 6.70
CA TYR A 311 9.00 -17.05 8.12
C TYR A 311 8.75 -18.54 8.42
N LYS A 312 7.97 -19.23 7.59
CA LYS A 312 7.76 -20.68 7.72
C LYS A 312 9.06 -21.46 7.54
N SER A 313 9.89 -21.11 6.55
CA SER A 313 11.21 -21.73 6.36
C SER A 313 12.11 -21.55 7.59
N ILE A 314 12.14 -20.35 8.17
CA ILE A 314 12.89 -20.08 9.42
C ILE A 314 12.36 -20.96 10.55
N LYS A 315 11.04 -21.04 10.72
CA LYS A 315 10.42 -21.87 11.75
C LYS A 315 10.77 -23.35 11.61
N ASP A 316 10.80 -23.86 10.38
CA ASP A 316 11.05 -25.28 10.10
C ASP A 316 12.56 -25.62 10.17
N ASN A 317 13.44 -24.76 9.66
CA ASN A 317 14.87 -25.05 9.47
C ASN A 317 15.79 -24.36 10.49
N MET A 318 15.40 -23.20 11.02
CA MET A 318 16.19 -22.39 11.95
C MET A 318 15.35 -21.91 13.15
N PRO A 319 14.61 -22.81 13.83
CA PRO A 319 13.59 -22.47 14.82
C PRO A 319 14.08 -21.58 15.96
N ARG A 320 15.39 -21.63 16.28
CA ARG A 320 16.02 -20.73 17.25
C ARG A 320 15.66 -19.26 17.05
N TYR A 321 15.64 -18.74 15.82
CA TYR A 321 15.38 -17.31 15.59
C TYR A 321 13.93 -16.89 15.87
N THR A 322 13.04 -17.86 16.09
CA THR A 322 11.64 -17.62 16.47
C THR A 322 11.42 -17.63 17.98
N SER A 323 12.46 -17.91 18.80
CA SER A 323 12.36 -17.93 20.25
C SER A 323 12.02 -16.54 20.84
N ARG A 324 12.47 -15.45 20.21
CA ARG A 324 12.24 -14.07 20.68
C ARG A 324 11.20 -13.30 19.87
N GLN A 325 10.35 -14.00 19.12
CA GLN A 325 9.43 -13.33 18.17
C GLN A 325 8.25 -12.59 18.82
N TYR A 326 7.90 -12.97 20.05
CA TYR A 326 6.75 -12.45 20.80
C TYR A 326 7.22 -11.73 22.06
N THR A 327 6.51 -10.67 22.39
CA THR A 327 6.76 -9.87 23.59
C THR A 327 6.29 -10.62 24.82
N LEU A 328 7.19 -10.77 25.80
CA LEU A 328 6.88 -11.38 27.09
C LEU A 328 6.64 -10.29 28.13
N LEU A 329 5.46 -10.32 28.74
CA LEU A 329 5.12 -9.38 29.80
C LEU A 329 5.62 -9.88 31.16
N THR A 330 5.98 -8.96 32.05
CA THR A 330 6.32 -9.28 33.44
C THR A 330 5.07 -9.11 34.30
N LYS A 331 4.72 -10.13 35.08
CA LYS A 331 3.58 -10.06 36.00
C LYS A 331 3.91 -9.17 37.19
N VAL A 332 3.00 -8.25 37.53
CA VAL A 332 3.14 -7.41 38.73
C VAL A 332 3.01 -8.29 39.97
N ALA A 333 3.99 -8.18 40.89
CA ALA A 333 4.04 -8.99 42.10
C ALA A 333 2.75 -8.85 42.93
N GLY A 334 2.23 -9.98 43.45
CA GLY A 334 1.00 -10.00 44.24
C GLY A 334 -0.30 -9.90 43.43
N THR A 335 -0.23 -9.83 42.10
CA THR A 335 -1.42 -9.79 41.23
C THR A 335 -1.62 -11.11 40.49
N THR A 336 -2.84 -11.36 40.02
CA THR A 336 -3.16 -12.54 39.20
C THR A 336 -3.20 -12.24 37.71
N ASP A 337 -3.41 -10.98 37.33
CA ASP A 337 -3.82 -10.58 35.98
C ASP A 337 -3.27 -9.21 35.54
N GLN A 338 -2.36 -8.59 36.32
CA GLN A 338 -1.70 -7.34 35.96
C GLN A 338 -0.26 -7.61 35.52
N TYR A 339 0.14 -6.98 34.42
CA TYR A 339 1.39 -7.22 33.73
C TYR A 339 1.98 -5.89 33.23
N TYR A 340 3.28 -5.84 33.00
CA TYR A 340 3.97 -4.68 32.44
C TYR A 340 5.08 -5.09 31.47
N THR A 341 5.45 -4.19 30.56
CA THR A 341 6.68 -4.35 29.76
C THR A 341 7.88 -3.93 30.58
N ASN A 342 8.79 -4.87 30.84
CA ASN A 342 10.08 -4.54 31.43
C ASN A 342 10.99 -3.81 30.41
N ASN A 343 12.19 -3.43 30.85
CA ASN A 343 13.15 -2.72 30.01
C ASN A 343 13.55 -3.49 28.73
N ASP A 344 13.54 -4.82 28.75
CA ASP A 344 13.91 -5.65 27.60
C ASP A 344 12.87 -5.62 26.47
N TRP A 345 11.62 -5.24 26.79
CA TRP A 345 10.49 -5.34 25.88
C TRP A 345 9.75 -4.02 25.66
N ALA A 346 9.98 -3.01 26.49
CA ALA A 346 9.40 -1.69 26.32
C ALA A 346 9.76 -1.15 24.92
N PRO A 347 8.76 -0.83 24.08
CA PRO A 347 9.02 -0.44 22.71
C PRO A 347 9.78 0.89 22.70
N GLN A 348 10.74 1.02 21.79
CA GLN A 348 11.47 2.25 21.49
C GLN A 348 10.75 3.03 20.38
N ASP A 349 11.24 4.21 19.95
CA ASP A 349 10.57 5.10 18.98
C ASP A 349 10.08 4.40 17.70
N TYR A 350 8.76 4.36 17.50
CA TYR A 350 8.07 3.66 16.39
C TYR A 350 8.26 2.13 16.38
N GLY A 351 8.84 1.57 17.44
CA GLY A 351 8.93 0.14 17.71
C GLY A 351 7.59 -0.42 18.20
N MET A 352 7.44 -1.73 18.06
CA MET A 352 6.19 -2.42 18.35
C MET A 352 6.35 -3.78 19.02
N ASN A 353 5.40 -4.05 19.91
CA ASN A 353 5.21 -5.34 20.55
C ASN A 353 4.11 -6.15 19.86
N VAL A 354 4.30 -7.46 19.83
CA VAL A 354 3.30 -8.44 19.40
C VAL A 354 3.13 -9.43 20.53
N ILE A 355 1.95 -9.42 21.16
CA ILE A 355 1.63 -10.22 22.35
C ILE A 355 0.52 -11.21 21.98
N PRO A 356 0.83 -12.51 21.80
CA PRO A 356 -0.19 -13.53 21.73
C PRO A 356 -1.03 -13.55 23.00
N LEU A 357 -2.35 -13.62 22.84
CA LEU A 357 -3.30 -13.76 23.94
C LEU A 357 -3.98 -15.12 23.81
N TYR A 358 -3.98 -15.90 24.88
CA TYR A 358 -4.56 -17.22 24.97
C TYR A 358 -5.89 -17.15 25.72
N PRO A 359 -7.04 -17.09 25.01
CA PRO A 359 -8.31 -16.83 25.67
C PRO A 359 -8.77 -18.02 26.50
N THR A 360 -9.21 -17.76 27.73
CA THR A 360 -9.62 -18.79 28.70
C THR A 360 -11.11 -19.08 28.67
N CYS A 361 -11.90 -18.28 27.96
CA CYS A 361 -13.33 -18.51 27.83
C CYS A 361 -13.65 -19.81 27.08
N ALA A 362 -14.76 -20.44 27.50
CA ALA A 362 -15.37 -21.55 26.81
C ALA A 362 -16.18 -21.08 25.58
N GLY A 363 -16.51 -22.00 24.68
CA GLY A 363 -17.25 -21.71 23.44
C GLY A 363 -16.39 -21.16 22.31
N THR A 364 -17.03 -20.83 21.19
CA THR A 364 -16.34 -20.41 19.97
C THR A 364 -15.98 -18.92 19.97
N GLN A 365 -16.81 -18.09 20.59
CA GLN A 365 -16.63 -16.64 20.75
C GLN A 365 -15.87 -16.35 22.04
N LYS A 366 -14.56 -16.14 21.94
CA LYS A 366 -13.68 -15.94 23.09
C LYS A 366 -13.32 -14.47 23.24
N LYS A 367 -14.03 -13.76 24.11
CA LYS A 367 -13.80 -12.33 24.38
C LYS A 367 -12.57 -12.14 25.27
N VAL A 368 -11.70 -11.23 24.87
CA VAL A 368 -10.56 -10.75 25.66
C VAL A 368 -10.77 -9.28 25.97
N THR A 369 -10.47 -8.87 27.21
CA THR A 369 -10.59 -7.48 27.66
C THR A 369 -9.30 -7.07 28.37
N ILE A 370 -8.78 -5.89 28.04
CA ILE A 370 -7.60 -5.31 28.68
C ILE A 370 -7.93 -3.95 29.30
N LYS A 371 -7.22 -3.60 30.37
CA LYS A 371 -7.02 -2.23 30.84
C LYS A 371 -5.59 -1.84 30.49
N PHE A 372 -5.41 -0.85 29.63
CA PHE A 372 -4.11 -0.33 29.23
C PHE A 372 -3.78 0.94 30.01
N LYS A 373 -2.53 1.07 30.46
CA LYS A 373 -2.01 2.30 31.03
C LYS A 373 -0.53 2.50 30.68
N GLY A 374 -0.18 3.64 30.07
CA GLY A 374 1.20 3.98 29.73
C GLY A 374 1.95 4.68 30.87
N HIS A 375 3.24 4.39 31.04
CA HIS A 375 4.12 5.11 31.97
C HIS A 375 4.69 6.37 31.29
N ALA A 376 3.84 7.39 31.12
CA ALA A 376 4.21 8.63 30.45
C ALA A 376 5.35 9.37 31.18
N GLU A 377 5.49 9.17 32.48
CA GLU A 377 6.54 9.74 33.33
C GLU A 377 7.96 9.29 32.96
N VAL A 378 8.12 8.18 32.22
CA VAL A 378 9.44 7.63 31.83
C VAL A 378 10.16 8.51 30.80
N ASN A 379 9.40 9.08 29.87
CA ASN A 379 9.86 10.01 28.83
C ASN A 379 8.75 11.04 28.55
N PRO A 380 8.47 12.00 29.46
CA PRO A 380 7.23 12.79 29.45
C PRO A 380 7.00 13.62 28.18
N THR A 381 8.08 14.07 27.54
CA THR A 381 8.00 14.85 26.30
C THR A 381 7.67 14.00 25.08
N GLN A 382 8.16 12.75 25.02
CA GLN A 382 8.02 11.88 23.85
C GLN A 382 6.94 10.82 24.03
N ALA A 383 6.69 10.31 25.24
CA ALA A 383 5.92 9.08 25.45
C ALA A 383 4.48 9.15 24.93
N GLY A 384 4.14 8.14 24.13
CA GLY A 384 2.81 7.88 23.56
C GLY A 384 2.73 6.46 23.01
N TRP A 385 1.51 5.94 22.89
CA TRP A 385 1.23 4.56 22.46
C TRP A 385 0.00 4.47 21.58
N ARG A 386 0.04 3.59 20.57
CA ARG A 386 -1.12 3.12 19.82
C ARG A 386 -1.25 1.62 20.06
N TYR A 387 -2.45 1.13 20.31
CA TYR A 387 -2.68 -0.30 20.56
C TYR A 387 -4.01 -0.79 20.01
N GLY A 388 -4.11 -2.10 19.84
CA GLY A 388 -5.27 -2.76 19.25
C GLY A 388 -5.03 -4.26 19.07
N PHE A 389 -6.10 -4.97 18.73
CA PHE A 389 -6.11 -6.41 18.56
C PHE A 389 -6.08 -6.81 17.10
N VAL A 390 -5.47 -7.96 16.84
CA VAL A 390 -5.35 -8.55 15.51
C VAL A 390 -5.70 -10.02 15.60
N THR A 391 -6.61 -10.49 14.75
CA THR A 391 -6.91 -11.93 14.63
C THR A 391 -6.39 -12.49 13.32
N THR A 392 -6.00 -13.77 13.36
CA THR A 392 -5.48 -14.50 12.19
C THR A 392 -6.29 -15.75 11.93
N LYS A 393 -6.31 -16.19 10.68
CA LYS A 393 -6.84 -17.47 10.23
C LYS A 393 -5.82 -18.59 10.46
N SER A 394 -6.24 -19.83 10.23
CA SER A 394 -5.39 -21.02 10.39
C SER A 394 -4.19 -21.06 9.44
N ASP A 395 -4.29 -20.40 8.28
CA ASP A 395 -3.20 -20.25 7.31
C ASP A 395 -2.19 -19.13 7.67
N GLY A 396 -2.41 -18.44 8.80
CA GLY A 396 -1.57 -17.34 9.27
C GLY A 396 -1.83 -16.00 8.59
N THR A 397 -2.84 -15.89 7.72
CA THR A 397 -3.29 -14.60 7.17
C THR A 397 -4.17 -13.85 8.16
N ILE A 398 -4.30 -12.55 7.97
CA ILE A 398 -5.19 -11.73 8.80
C ILE A 398 -6.65 -12.12 8.56
N SER A 399 -7.40 -12.20 9.67
CA SER A 399 -8.86 -12.23 9.65
C SER A 399 -9.39 -10.80 9.76
N ARG A 400 -9.04 -10.08 10.83
CA ARG A 400 -9.54 -8.73 11.09
C ARG A 400 -8.68 -7.97 12.11
N TYR A 401 -8.80 -6.66 12.05
CA TYR A 401 -8.20 -5.70 12.97
C TYR A 401 -9.29 -5.13 13.89
N SER A 402 -8.95 -4.83 15.15
CA SER A 402 -9.80 -3.98 15.99
C SER A 402 -9.65 -2.50 15.59
N PRO A 403 -10.50 -1.60 16.13
CA PRO A 403 -10.18 -0.18 16.17
C PRO A 403 -8.83 0.07 16.85
N MET A 404 -8.20 1.18 16.49
CA MET A 404 -7.02 1.71 17.17
C MET A 404 -7.44 2.42 18.46
N TYR A 405 -6.66 2.23 19.52
CA TYR A 405 -6.76 2.96 20.77
C TYR A 405 -5.47 3.77 20.98
N ASN A 406 -5.60 5.01 21.47
CA ASN A 406 -4.50 5.96 21.61
C ASN A 406 -4.44 6.64 23.00
N SER A 407 -5.21 6.14 23.97
CA SER A 407 -5.28 6.64 25.33
C SER A 407 -5.37 5.52 26.36
N ASP A 408 -5.02 5.85 27.62
CA ASP A 408 -5.26 4.97 28.76
C ASP A 408 -6.74 4.59 28.84
N GLY A 409 -7.05 3.30 28.96
CA GLY A 409 -8.44 2.89 28.83
C GLY A 409 -8.65 1.39 28.80
N GLU A 410 -9.90 1.01 28.59
CA GLU A 410 -10.29 -0.38 28.41
C GLU A 410 -10.54 -0.66 26.94
N ALA A 411 -10.05 -1.81 26.48
CA ALA A 411 -10.25 -2.28 25.13
C ALA A 411 -10.66 -3.75 25.17
N SER A 412 -11.50 -4.17 24.22
CA SER A 412 -11.96 -5.56 24.14
C SER A 412 -12.05 -6.02 22.70
N PHE A 413 -11.74 -7.29 22.48
CA PHE A 413 -11.90 -7.92 21.17
C PHE A 413 -12.23 -9.40 21.34
N THR A 414 -12.90 -9.98 20.35
CA THR A 414 -13.37 -11.38 20.41
C THR A 414 -12.68 -12.20 19.34
N LEU A 415 -12.10 -13.33 19.74
CA LEU A 415 -11.63 -14.35 18.81
C LEU A 415 -12.81 -15.28 18.46
N ASP A 416 -13.14 -15.40 17.18
CA ASP A 416 -14.11 -16.40 16.69
C ASP A 416 -13.38 -17.66 16.24
N THR A 417 -13.23 -18.61 17.15
CA THR A 417 -12.51 -19.86 16.87
C THR A 417 -13.18 -20.78 15.83
N SER A 418 -14.36 -20.42 15.30
CA SER A 418 -14.95 -21.11 14.16
C SER A 418 -14.26 -20.78 12.82
N THR A 419 -13.64 -19.60 12.72
CA THR A 419 -13.00 -19.10 11.48
C THR A 419 -11.60 -18.55 11.71
N GLU A 420 -11.22 -18.28 12.97
CA GLU A 420 -9.97 -17.67 13.39
C GLU A 420 -9.16 -18.64 14.27
N SER A 421 -7.85 -18.45 14.34
CA SER A 421 -6.95 -19.33 15.09
C SER A 421 -6.20 -18.62 16.20
N ASN A 422 -5.80 -17.37 16.00
CA ASN A 422 -5.04 -16.63 17.02
C ASN A 422 -5.56 -15.20 17.17
N ILE A 423 -5.42 -14.65 18.37
CA ILE A 423 -5.62 -13.24 18.70
C ILE A 423 -4.34 -12.68 19.32
N PHE A 424 -3.91 -11.52 18.82
CA PHE A 424 -2.74 -10.79 19.30
C PHE A 424 -3.17 -9.42 19.79
N LEU A 425 -2.52 -8.93 20.84
CA LEU A 425 -2.47 -7.51 21.15
C LEU A 425 -1.19 -6.94 20.52
N VAL A 426 -1.34 -5.88 19.74
CA VAL A 426 -0.22 -5.10 19.19
C VAL A 426 -0.18 -3.77 19.92
N VAL A 427 1.01 -3.39 20.38
CA VAL A 427 1.27 -2.09 21.00
C VAL A 427 2.44 -1.46 20.29
N SER A 428 2.23 -0.33 19.64
CA SER A 428 3.28 0.49 19.03
C SER A 428 3.56 1.68 19.92
N SER A 429 4.83 2.02 20.14
CA SER A 429 5.15 3.35 20.62
C SER A 429 4.83 4.37 19.53
N ALA A 430 4.48 5.57 19.96
CA ALA A 430 3.99 6.64 19.11
C ALA A 430 4.47 7.97 19.71
N PRO A 431 5.74 8.34 19.41
CA PRO A 431 6.39 9.44 20.08
C PRO A 431 5.82 10.79 19.67
N LYS A 432 5.46 11.61 20.65
CA LYS A 432 4.92 12.98 20.49
C LYS A 432 5.87 13.93 19.78
N VAL A 433 7.17 13.61 19.76
CA VAL A 433 8.21 14.36 19.05
C VAL A 433 9.21 13.36 18.48
N HIS A 434 9.52 13.50 17.19
CA HIS A 434 10.54 12.69 16.52
C HIS A 434 11.94 12.93 17.08
N VAL A 435 12.76 11.87 17.11
CA VAL A 435 14.16 11.93 17.54
C VAL A 435 15.03 11.21 16.51
N ASN A 436 16.10 11.89 16.07
CA ASN A 436 17.18 11.27 15.32
C ASN A 436 18.17 10.61 16.28
N TYR A 437 18.49 9.36 16.01
CA TYR A 437 19.46 8.58 16.79
C TYR A 437 20.71 8.34 15.95
N ASN A 438 21.89 8.53 16.56
CA ASN A 438 23.13 8.12 15.92
C ASN A 438 23.24 6.59 15.93
N MET A 439 24.04 6.04 15.02
CA MET A 439 24.27 4.61 14.93
C MET A 439 24.98 4.16 16.20
N ASP A 440 24.58 2.99 16.70
CA ASP A 440 25.21 2.32 17.84
C ASP A 440 25.41 3.21 19.08
N GLU A 441 24.47 4.13 19.34
CA GLU A 441 24.44 4.96 20.56
C GLU A 441 24.29 4.16 21.87
N GLY A 442 23.89 2.89 21.74
CA GLY A 442 23.76 1.93 22.82
C GLY A 442 22.48 2.06 23.64
N TYR A 443 22.13 0.94 24.27
CA TYR A 443 20.85 0.72 24.93
C TYR A 443 20.41 1.79 25.96
N PRO A 444 21.27 2.31 26.86
CA PRO A 444 20.93 3.36 27.81
C PRO A 444 20.52 4.68 27.16
N LYS A 445 20.82 4.88 25.86
CA LYS A 445 20.55 6.12 25.13
C LYS A 445 19.33 6.04 24.21
N GLN A 446 18.70 4.87 24.16
CA GLN A 446 17.47 4.65 23.44
C GLN A 446 16.27 4.94 24.35
N ARG A 447 15.32 5.75 23.89
CA ARG A 447 14.07 5.98 24.62
C ARG A 447 13.19 4.74 24.55
N ARG A 448 12.56 4.43 25.67
CA ARG A 448 11.64 3.29 25.82
C ARG A 448 10.35 3.76 26.46
N TYR A 449 9.26 3.11 26.07
CA TYR A 449 7.91 3.51 26.45
C TYR A 449 7.18 2.35 27.16
N PRO A 450 7.48 2.11 28.44
CA PRO A 450 6.86 1.01 29.16
C PRO A 450 5.37 1.28 29.43
N TYR A 451 4.59 0.22 29.50
CA TYR A 451 3.16 0.26 29.81
C TYR A 451 2.74 -0.95 30.65
N GLU A 452 1.56 -0.84 31.27
CA GLU A 452 0.90 -1.92 31.99
C GLU A 452 -0.41 -2.35 31.35
N LEU A 453 -0.73 -3.62 31.58
CA LEU A 453 -1.94 -4.29 31.14
C LEU A 453 -2.56 -5.03 32.32
N LYS A 454 -3.83 -4.78 32.62
CA LYS A 454 -4.66 -5.77 33.32
C LYS A 454 -5.40 -6.57 32.25
N ILE A 455 -5.31 -7.90 32.28
CA ILE A 455 -5.87 -8.76 31.23
C ILE A 455 -6.92 -9.69 31.84
N ALA A 456 -8.16 -9.53 31.40
CA ALA A 456 -9.24 -10.46 31.72
C ALA A 456 -9.47 -11.43 30.56
N ASN A 457 -9.88 -12.65 30.90
CA ASN A 457 -10.32 -13.68 29.96
C ASN A 457 -9.25 -14.21 28.97
N ALA A 458 -7.99 -13.91 29.21
CA ALA A 458 -6.86 -14.48 28.50
C ALA A 458 -5.60 -14.48 29.37
N ALA A 459 -4.67 -15.37 29.05
CA ALA A 459 -3.28 -15.28 29.50
C ALA A 459 -2.40 -14.73 28.36
N PRO A 460 -1.46 -13.80 28.62
CA PRO A 460 -0.45 -13.44 27.63
C PRO A 460 0.61 -14.55 27.48
N GLU A 461 1.37 -14.51 26.39
CA GLU A 461 2.54 -15.39 26.18
C GLU A 461 3.45 -15.44 27.41
N GLY A 462 3.78 -16.67 27.83
CA GLY A 462 4.54 -16.99 29.04
C GLY A 462 3.68 -17.36 30.26
N TYR A 463 2.35 -17.19 30.18
CA TYR A 463 1.43 -17.49 31.29
C TYR A 463 0.31 -18.46 30.94
N GLN A 464 0.27 -18.96 29.70
CA GLN A 464 -0.51 -20.15 29.33
C GLN A 464 0.10 -21.41 29.96
N PRO A 465 -0.60 -22.56 29.99
CA PRO A 465 -0.01 -23.80 30.48
C PRO A 465 1.35 -24.10 29.82
N ALA A 466 2.32 -24.53 30.63
CA ALA A 466 3.70 -24.72 30.17
C ALA A 466 3.84 -25.72 29.00
N ALA A 467 2.93 -26.70 28.91
CA ALA A 467 2.85 -27.62 27.78
C ALA A 467 2.62 -26.90 26.44
N ASP A 468 1.78 -25.86 26.44
CA ASP A 468 1.36 -25.12 25.26
C ASP A 468 2.36 -24.02 24.88
N PHE A 469 3.14 -23.53 25.84
CA PHE A 469 4.16 -22.51 25.59
C PHE A 469 5.15 -22.93 24.51
N ARG A 470 5.23 -22.14 23.43
CA ARG A 470 6.08 -22.36 22.25
C ARG A 470 6.09 -23.82 21.79
N SER A 471 4.93 -24.48 21.77
CA SER A 471 4.79 -25.90 21.40
C SER A 471 5.40 -26.23 20.03
N PHE A 472 5.43 -25.27 19.10
CA PHE A 472 6.08 -25.41 17.80
C PHE A 472 7.61 -25.63 17.87
N LEU A 473 8.26 -25.33 19.00
CA LEU A 473 9.68 -25.62 19.24
C LEU A 473 9.90 -27.02 19.86
N LYS A 474 8.84 -27.76 20.20
CA LYS A 474 8.91 -29.01 20.97
C LYS A 474 8.72 -30.24 20.07
N THR A 475 9.76 -30.56 19.31
CA THR A 475 9.76 -31.65 18.32
C THR A 475 10.66 -32.81 18.75
N ASN A 476 10.14 -34.05 18.81
CA ASN A 476 10.90 -35.26 19.16
C ASN A 476 11.65 -35.15 20.52
N GLY A 477 10.90 -35.12 21.62
CA GLY A 477 11.48 -34.92 22.95
C GLY A 477 10.55 -35.36 24.08
N HIS A 478 10.95 -35.07 25.31
CA HIS A 478 10.28 -35.48 26.56
C HIS A 478 10.42 -34.38 27.63
N LEU A 479 9.69 -34.52 28.75
CA LEU A 479 9.84 -33.62 29.89
C LEU A 479 10.97 -34.10 30.79
N HIS A 480 11.81 -33.17 31.25
CA HIS A 480 12.90 -33.47 32.18
C HIS A 480 12.38 -33.80 33.57
N SER A 481 12.94 -34.83 34.22
CA SER A 481 12.50 -35.28 35.55
C SER A 481 12.71 -34.25 36.66
N ASN A 482 13.67 -33.33 36.47
CA ASN A 482 13.98 -32.24 37.39
C ASN A 482 13.59 -30.90 36.76
N GLY A 483 12.48 -30.33 37.22
CA GLY A 483 11.91 -29.04 36.78
C GLY A 483 10.77 -29.12 35.75
N GLY A 484 10.67 -30.21 34.98
CA GLY A 484 9.54 -30.45 34.07
C GLY A 484 9.59 -29.71 32.73
N GLY A 485 10.69 -29.04 32.39
CA GLY A 485 10.87 -28.41 31.08
C GLY A 485 11.10 -29.40 29.95
N TRP A 486 10.98 -28.93 28.71
CA TRP A 486 11.04 -29.79 27.52
C TRP A 486 12.48 -30.00 27.05
N VAL A 487 12.84 -31.26 26.76
CA VAL A 487 14.15 -31.68 26.28
C VAL A 487 14.01 -32.54 25.02
N SER A 488 14.70 -32.13 23.95
CA SER A 488 14.84 -32.87 22.71
C SER A 488 15.61 -34.18 22.92
N ASN A 489 15.21 -35.24 22.21
CA ASN A 489 15.94 -36.52 22.21
C ASN A 489 17.34 -36.42 21.59
N ASN A 490 17.66 -35.30 20.92
CA ASN A 490 19.00 -35.02 20.40
C ASN A 490 19.89 -34.26 21.41
N ALA A 491 19.39 -33.93 22.60
CA ALA A 491 20.15 -33.31 23.68
C ALA A 491 20.55 -34.36 24.72
N THR A 492 21.72 -34.16 25.35
CA THR A 492 22.13 -34.95 26.52
C THR A 492 22.02 -34.07 27.76
N VAL A 493 21.04 -34.36 28.62
CA VAL A 493 20.79 -33.59 29.85
C VAL A 493 20.89 -34.54 31.05
N ALA A 494 21.79 -34.25 31.99
CA ALA A 494 21.95 -35.05 33.20
C ALA A 494 20.76 -34.84 34.17
N SER A 495 20.38 -35.89 34.90
CA SER A 495 19.25 -35.83 35.86
C SER A 495 19.43 -34.81 36.99
N THR A 496 20.67 -34.40 37.27
CA THR A 496 21.03 -33.36 38.25
C THR A 496 20.76 -31.93 37.76
N VAL A 497 20.62 -31.73 36.45
CA VAL A 497 20.30 -30.43 35.85
C VAL A 497 18.86 -30.06 36.16
N TYR A 498 18.59 -28.79 36.46
CA TYR A 498 17.22 -28.28 36.54
C TYR A 498 16.82 -27.66 35.20
N VAL A 499 15.72 -28.13 34.62
CA VAL A 499 15.10 -27.56 33.42
C VAL A 499 13.70 -27.09 33.78
N GLY A 500 13.50 -25.79 33.92
CA GLY A 500 12.25 -25.18 34.36
C GLY A 500 11.09 -25.42 33.39
N PRO A 501 9.84 -25.33 33.85
CA PRO A 501 8.67 -25.82 33.11
C PRO A 501 8.46 -25.16 31.75
N TYR A 502 8.86 -23.89 31.58
CA TYR A 502 8.77 -23.16 30.32
C TYR A 502 10.06 -23.18 29.48
N ALA A 503 11.15 -23.75 30.02
CA ALA A 503 12.42 -23.82 29.31
C ALA A 503 12.40 -24.90 28.22
N VAL A 504 13.15 -24.64 27.14
CA VAL A 504 13.22 -25.52 25.96
C VAL A 504 14.68 -25.84 25.63
N VAL A 505 15.05 -27.12 25.73
CA VAL A 505 16.38 -27.62 25.35
C VAL A 505 16.26 -28.43 24.06
N ARG A 506 16.75 -27.89 22.94
CA ARG A 506 16.68 -28.50 21.60
C ARG A 506 17.91 -29.33 21.22
N GLY A 507 19.05 -29.04 21.83
CA GLY A 507 20.32 -29.74 21.59
C GLY A 507 21.39 -29.37 22.62
N GLY A 508 22.55 -30.04 22.55
CA GLY A 508 23.72 -29.76 23.40
C GLY A 508 23.95 -30.80 24.50
N THR A 509 25.02 -30.59 25.28
CA THR A 509 25.37 -31.40 26.46
C THR A 509 25.26 -30.55 27.72
N ILE A 510 24.30 -30.87 28.60
CA ILE A 510 24.00 -30.13 29.83
C ILE A 510 24.24 -31.05 31.03
N SER A 511 25.10 -30.63 31.97
CA SER A 511 25.56 -31.49 33.09
C SER A 511 25.84 -30.70 34.37
N GLY A 512 26.25 -31.40 35.44
CA GLY A 512 26.51 -30.78 36.74
C GLY A 512 25.22 -30.32 37.43
N ASN A 513 25.27 -29.17 38.08
CA ASN A 513 24.13 -28.50 38.72
C ASN A 513 23.61 -27.32 37.87
N ALA A 514 23.79 -27.38 36.54
CA ALA A 514 23.34 -26.32 35.66
C ALA A 514 21.81 -26.12 35.77
N ARG A 515 21.36 -24.88 35.54
CA ARG A 515 19.96 -24.47 35.65
C ARG A 515 19.52 -23.76 34.37
N ILE A 516 18.57 -24.34 33.65
CA ILE A 516 17.87 -23.68 32.54
C ILE A 516 16.48 -23.31 33.05
N ASP A 517 16.14 -22.03 33.10
CA ASP A 517 14.95 -21.54 33.81
C ASP A 517 14.23 -20.41 33.07
N GLY A 518 13.05 -20.04 33.58
CA GLY A 518 12.18 -19.07 32.90
C GLY A 518 11.75 -19.60 31.53
N TYR A 519 11.79 -18.72 30.54
CA TYR A 519 11.46 -18.94 29.13
C TYR A 519 12.70 -19.24 28.28
N ALA A 520 13.83 -19.58 28.92
CA ALA A 520 15.11 -19.75 28.25
C ALA A 520 15.11 -20.90 27.23
N MET A 521 15.94 -20.73 26.20
CA MET A 521 16.14 -21.72 25.15
C MET A 521 17.63 -22.07 25.01
N VAL A 522 17.92 -23.36 24.89
CA VAL A 522 19.25 -23.89 24.58
C VAL A 522 19.16 -24.73 23.31
N ASP A 523 19.96 -24.43 22.29
CA ASP A 523 19.99 -25.12 21.01
C ASP A 523 21.44 -25.49 20.63
N GLY A 524 22.03 -26.43 21.37
CA GLY A 524 23.42 -26.85 21.17
C GLY A 524 24.41 -26.25 22.17
N GLY A 525 25.68 -26.66 22.07
CA GLY A 525 26.75 -26.24 22.98
C GLY A 525 26.93 -27.12 24.22
N THR A 526 27.73 -26.64 25.18
CA THR A 526 28.03 -27.33 26.45
C THR A 526 27.71 -26.42 27.63
N ILE A 527 26.85 -26.88 28.54
CA ILE A 527 26.48 -26.14 29.76
C ILE A 527 26.77 -27.03 30.97
N SER A 528 27.66 -26.59 31.86
CA SER A 528 28.14 -27.43 32.96
C SER A 528 28.39 -26.64 34.25
N GLY A 529 28.78 -27.35 35.32
CA GLY A 529 29.03 -26.73 36.62
C GLY A 529 27.74 -26.24 37.27
N ASN A 530 27.72 -24.99 37.73
CA ASN A 530 26.56 -24.31 38.30
C ASN A 530 26.02 -23.21 37.35
N ALA A 531 26.25 -23.35 36.04
CA ALA A 531 25.84 -22.35 35.05
C ALA A 531 24.32 -22.16 35.01
N VAL A 532 23.87 -20.92 34.83
CA VAL A 532 22.45 -20.54 34.79
C VAL A 532 22.12 -19.86 33.46
N VAL A 533 21.08 -20.34 32.79
CA VAL A 533 20.44 -19.65 31.66
C VAL A 533 18.99 -19.39 32.06
N ARG A 534 18.56 -18.13 32.11
CA ARG A 534 17.24 -17.76 32.64
C ARG A 534 16.55 -16.64 31.87
N ASP A 535 15.40 -16.21 32.38
CA ASP A 535 14.52 -15.20 31.78
C ASP A 535 14.10 -15.62 30.36
N ASN A 536 14.39 -14.86 29.30
CA ASN A 536 14.10 -15.25 27.91
C ASN A 536 15.39 -15.46 27.09
N ALA A 537 16.51 -15.75 27.76
CA ALA A 537 17.80 -15.91 27.09
C ALA A 537 17.80 -17.11 26.12
N CYS A 538 18.46 -16.95 24.98
CA CYS A 538 18.68 -17.99 23.99
C CYS A 538 20.17 -18.26 23.82
N VAL A 539 20.58 -19.52 23.96
CA VAL A 539 21.96 -19.97 23.80
C VAL A 539 22.05 -20.95 22.63
N TYR A 540 22.93 -20.66 21.66
CA TYR A 540 23.18 -21.47 20.48
C TYR A 540 24.67 -21.79 20.38
N ASN A 541 25.04 -23.08 20.45
CA ASN A 541 26.41 -23.56 20.27
C ASN A 541 27.51 -22.89 21.16
N ALA A 542 27.16 -22.38 22.34
CA ALA A 542 28.11 -21.76 23.27
C ALA A 542 28.57 -22.72 24.39
N THR A 543 29.67 -22.36 25.07
CA THR A 543 30.19 -23.10 26.24
C THR A 543 30.00 -22.31 27.53
N LEU A 544 29.12 -22.78 28.43
CA LEU A 544 28.89 -22.17 29.74
C LEU A 544 29.40 -23.11 30.85
N SER A 545 30.19 -22.59 31.78
CA SER A 545 30.85 -23.41 32.81
C SER A 545 30.95 -22.69 34.16
N SER A 546 31.30 -23.44 35.21
CA SER A 546 31.47 -22.93 36.57
C SER A 546 30.22 -22.17 37.03
N SER A 547 30.32 -20.91 37.42
CA SER A 547 29.17 -20.08 37.87
C SER A 547 28.68 -19.09 36.80
N ALA A 548 28.69 -19.47 35.51
CA ALA A 548 28.20 -18.64 34.41
C ALA A 548 26.71 -18.27 34.55
N ILE A 549 26.33 -17.07 34.10
CA ILE A 549 24.93 -16.62 34.10
C ILE A 549 24.62 -15.91 32.78
N VAL A 550 23.61 -16.35 32.04
CA VAL A 550 23.05 -15.66 30.86
C VAL A 550 21.56 -15.40 31.12
N GLU A 551 21.12 -14.14 31.02
CA GLU A 551 19.80 -13.71 31.51
C GLU A 551 19.18 -12.56 30.68
N GLY A 552 18.01 -12.05 31.08
CA GLY A 552 17.24 -11.07 30.29
C GLY A 552 16.71 -11.66 28.98
N ASN A 553 16.70 -10.86 27.91
CA ASN A 553 16.26 -11.29 26.57
C ASN A 553 17.43 -11.69 25.63
N ALA A 554 18.60 -12.01 26.20
CA ALA A 554 19.84 -12.09 25.45
C ALA A 554 19.91 -13.24 24.44
N TRP A 555 20.74 -13.08 23.41
CA TRP A 555 21.10 -14.12 22.45
C TRP A 555 22.62 -14.34 22.42
N MET A 556 23.05 -15.56 22.71
CA MET A 556 24.46 -15.94 22.68
C MET A 556 24.69 -17.01 21.61
N GLU A 557 25.59 -16.73 20.66
CA GLU A 557 25.90 -17.59 19.52
C GLU A 557 27.40 -17.93 19.48
N GLY A 558 27.74 -19.17 19.85
CA GLY A 558 29.12 -19.58 20.03
C GLY A 558 29.79 -18.96 21.26
N GLY A 559 31.12 -19.11 21.36
CA GLY A 559 31.90 -18.49 22.43
C GLY A 559 31.83 -19.23 23.78
N SER A 560 32.36 -18.62 24.84
CA SER A 560 32.36 -19.20 26.19
C SER A 560 32.10 -18.22 27.32
N VAL A 561 31.46 -18.70 28.39
CA VAL A 561 31.36 -18.00 29.69
C VAL A 561 31.88 -18.91 30.80
N GLY A 562 32.85 -18.42 31.57
CA GLY A 562 33.36 -19.07 32.78
C GLY A 562 33.31 -18.14 34.00
N ASN A 563 32.60 -18.53 35.07
CA ASN A 563 32.20 -17.63 36.18
C ASN A 563 31.26 -16.51 35.67
N THR A 564 30.97 -15.43 36.41
CA THR A 564 29.79 -14.59 36.10
C THR A 564 29.97 -13.70 34.84
N ALA A 565 29.08 -13.78 33.84
CA ALA A 565 28.97 -12.76 32.78
C ALA A 565 27.52 -12.55 32.35
N ASN A 566 26.82 -11.59 32.98
CA ASN A 566 25.38 -11.41 32.88
C ASN A 566 24.99 -10.58 31.65
N ILE A 567 24.91 -11.22 30.48
CA ILE A 567 24.65 -10.59 29.17
C ILE A 567 23.11 -10.47 28.99
N LYS A 568 22.52 -9.26 28.86
CA LYS A 568 21.06 -8.98 28.99
C LYS A 568 20.46 -8.09 27.88
N GLY A 569 19.16 -7.79 27.95
CA GLY A 569 18.37 -7.11 26.91
C GLY A 569 18.54 -7.84 25.58
N ASN A 570 18.99 -7.23 24.49
CA ASN A 570 19.12 -7.98 23.24
C ASN A 570 20.52 -7.97 22.63
N ALA A 571 21.49 -8.47 23.40
CA ALA A 571 22.81 -8.80 22.88
C ALA A 571 22.79 -9.98 21.87
N MET A 572 23.65 -10.00 20.85
CA MET A 572 23.90 -11.09 19.88
C MET A 572 25.43 -11.23 19.64
N LEU A 573 26.11 -12.13 20.36
CA LEU A 573 27.58 -12.14 20.45
C LEU A 573 28.20 -13.37 19.75
N PHE A 574 29.17 -13.15 18.86
CA PHE A 574 29.79 -14.17 17.99
C PHE A 574 31.16 -14.61 18.52
N ALA A 575 31.28 -15.85 19.00
CA ALA A 575 32.56 -16.50 19.34
C ALA A 575 33.46 -15.81 20.41
N GLY A 576 32.93 -14.91 21.26
CA GLY A 576 33.68 -14.24 22.35
C GLY A 576 33.86 -15.08 23.64
N ASN A 577 34.83 -14.74 24.49
CA ASN A 577 35.09 -15.40 25.78
C ASN A 577 34.87 -14.43 26.95
N TYR A 578 34.06 -14.81 27.95
CA TYR A 578 33.65 -13.96 29.06
C TYR A 578 33.87 -14.62 30.43
N GLY A 579 34.18 -13.85 31.48
CA GLY A 579 34.29 -14.42 32.84
C GLY A 579 34.55 -13.46 34.01
N GLY A 580 34.67 -14.05 35.20
CA GLY A 580 35.01 -13.38 36.47
C GLY A 580 33.91 -12.48 37.08
N SER A 581 33.52 -11.41 36.39
CA SER A 581 32.25 -10.68 36.56
C SER A 581 32.09 -9.60 35.48
N VAL A 582 31.26 -9.83 34.45
CA VAL A 582 30.99 -8.87 33.34
C VAL A 582 29.47 -8.68 33.17
N VAL A 583 29.00 -7.52 32.68
CA VAL A 583 27.59 -7.29 32.32
C VAL A 583 27.52 -6.67 30.93
N VAL A 584 27.07 -7.37 29.91
CA VAL A 584 26.84 -6.79 28.57
C VAL A 584 25.34 -6.59 28.42
N GLY A 585 24.85 -5.55 27.77
CA GLY A 585 23.40 -5.30 27.77
C GLY A 585 22.81 -4.70 26.51
N GLY A 586 21.69 -4.00 26.71
CA GLY A 586 20.45 -4.40 26.07
C GLY A 586 20.19 -4.02 24.63
N ASP A 587 21.23 -3.80 23.82
CA ASP A 587 21.20 -3.76 22.35
C ASP A 587 22.59 -4.04 21.69
N ALA A 588 23.37 -5.00 22.21
CA ALA A 588 24.76 -5.27 21.77
C ALA A 588 24.93 -6.31 20.63
N GLU A 589 25.92 -6.15 19.74
CA GLU A 589 26.45 -7.20 18.82
C GLU A 589 27.96 -7.13 18.90
N ILE A 590 28.68 -8.23 19.14
CA ILE A 590 30.14 -8.15 19.31
C ILE A 590 30.80 -9.39 18.70
N GLY A 591 31.82 -9.15 17.87
CA GLY A 591 32.56 -10.16 17.11
C GLY A 591 33.79 -10.77 17.80
N SER A 592 34.39 -10.11 18.80
CA SER A 592 35.09 -10.80 19.89
C SER A 592 35.41 -9.85 21.04
N CYS A 593 35.50 -10.40 22.25
CA CYS A 593 36.10 -9.76 23.42
C CYS A 593 36.65 -10.86 24.34
N SER A 594 37.55 -10.50 25.27
CA SER A 594 38.15 -11.45 26.23
C SER A 594 38.37 -10.87 27.64
N THR A 595 37.48 -9.94 28.03
CA THR A 595 37.07 -9.63 29.42
C THR A 595 37.80 -8.50 30.17
N THR A 596 37.29 -7.25 30.10
CA THR A 596 37.04 -6.44 31.34
C THR A 596 35.52 -6.15 31.37
N GLY A 597 34.89 -5.34 32.24
CA GLY A 597 33.44 -5.43 32.52
C GLY A 597 32.54 -4.19 32.45
N VAL A 598 31.23 -4.47 32.34
CA VAL A 598 30.02 -3.61 32.17
C VAL A 598 29.94 -2.81 30.85
N TYR A 599 29.30 -3.36 29.81
CA TYR A 599 29.13 -2.72 28.50
C TYR A 599 27.66 -2.52 28.15
N LEU A 600 27.20 -1.27 28.24
CA LEU A 600 25.88 -0.83 27.79
C LEU A 600 25.99 0.23 26.67
N GLN A 601 27.15 0.47 26.09
CA GLN A 601 27.28 1.00 24.72
C GLN A 601 28.45 0.27 24.06
N PHE A 602 28.44 0.12 22.73
CA PHE A 602 29.50 -0.56 22.00
C PHE A 602 30.40 0.44 21.27
N PRO A 603 31.69 0.15 21.02
CA PRO A 603 32.56 0.98 20.20
C PRO A 603 31.93 1.38 18.88
N TYR A 604 31.73 2.68 18.76
CA TYR A 604 31.43 3.34 17.52
C TYR A 604 32.34 4.56 17.41
N TRP A 605 32.90 4.82 16.24
CA TRP A 605 33.95 5.83 16.07
C TRP A 605 33.52 7.24 16.52
N ARG A 606 32.21 7.53 16.59
CA ARG A 606 31.66 8.79 17.11
C ARG A 606 31.31 8.79 18.60
N ASN A 607 31.18 7.64 19.25
CA ASN A 607 30.76 7.57 20.66
C ASN A 607 31.92 7.48 21.65
N GLY A 608 33.16 7.37 21.15
CA GLY A 608 34.38 7.40 21.97
C GLY A 608 34.54 6.19 22.91
N ARG A 609 33.83 5.08 22.64
CA ARG A 609 33.98 3.80 23.36
C ARG A 609 35.07 2.94 22.69
N THR A 610 35.80 2.14 23.48
CA THR A 610 36.77 1.15 22.99
C THR A 610 36.38 -0.27 23.41
N ASP A 611 36.89 -1.28 22.68
CA ASP A 611 36.58 -2.67 22.99
C ASP A 611 37.01 -3.00 24.42
N CYS A 612 36.10 -3.61 25.16
CA CYS A 612 36.35 -4.00 26.54
C CYS A 612 36.84 -2.87 27.47
N ASP A 613 36.46 -1.60 27.24
CA ASP A 613 36.90 -0.40 27.99
C ASP A 613 36.81 -0.43 29.54
N GLY A 614 35.98 -1.29 30.13
CA GLY A 614 35.91 -1.47 31.59
C GLY A 614 35.18 -0.34 32.31
N LYS A 615 34.43 0.50 31.57
CA LYS A 615 33.64 1.59 32.16
C LYS A 615 32.50 1.02 33.01
N GLY A 616 32.50 1.37 34.28
CA GLY A 616 31.50 0.88 35.24
C GLY A 616 30.08 1.38 34.95
N ALA A 617 29.09 0.81 35.66
CA ALA A 617 27.67 1.17 35.51
C ALA A 617 27.37 2.66 35.80
N ALA A 618 28.21 3.35 36.57
CA ALA A 618 28.06 4.76 36.90
C ALA A 618 28.66 5.72 35.86
N ASP A 619 29.36 5.21 34.83
CA ASP A 619 29.85 6.05 33.74
C ASP A 619 28.69 6.71 33.00
N SER A 620 28.82 7.99 32.63
CA SER A 620 27.75 8.77 31.99
C SER A 620 27.21 8.13 30.71
N SER A 621 28.03 7.37 29.98
CA SER A 621 27.60 6.60 28.82
C SER A 621 26.72 5.39 29.20
N ASN A 622 26.92 4.81 30.38
CA ASN A 622 26.11 3.70 30.89
C ASN A 622 24.88 4.14 31.69
N ILE A 623 24.73 5.44 32.01
CA ILE A 623 23.52 5.98 32.65
C ILE A 623 22.35 5.94 31.67
N ASP A 624 21.28 5.30 32.11
CA ASP A 624 20.04 5.18 31.38
C ASP A 624 19.29 6.53 31.32
N ILE A 625 18.89 6.96 30.12
CA ILE A 625 18.13 8.20 29.94
C ILE A 625 16.66 8.07 30.38
N ASN A 626 16.18 6.84 30.54
CA ASN A 626 14.80 6.56 30.89
C ASN A 626 14.66 6.57 32.41
N THR A 627 13.71 7.34 32.93
CA THR A 627 13.48 7.36 34.38
C THR A 627 12.85 6.05 34.84
N THR A 628 13.10 5.66 36.09
CA THR A 628 12.47 4.48 36.68
C THR A 628 11.01 4.76 36.98
N PHE A 629 10.14 3.77 36.78
CA PHE A 629 8.73 3.83 37.15
C PHE A 629 8.40 2.85 38.28
N THR A 630 7.27 3.09 38.94
CA THR A 630 6.66 2.16 39.89
C THR A 630 5.38 1.61 39.31
N ASN A 631 5.06 0.35 39.58
CA ASN A 631 3.85 -0.24 39.04
C ASN A 631 2.58 0.48 39.53
N PHE A 632 1.57 0.56 38.66
CA PHE A 632 0.29 1.16 39.04
C PHE A 632 -0.42 0.31 40.10
N THR A 633 -1.15 0.98 41.00
CA THR A 633 -1.93 0.29 42.03
C THR A 633 -3.06 -0.54 41.41
N ALA A 634 -3.51 -1.58 42.13
CA ALA A 634 -4.66 -2.38 41.71
C ALA A 634 -5.92 -1.55 41.45
N ALA A 635 -6.09 -0.41 42.15
CA ALA A 635 -7.20 0.52 41.94
C ALA A 635 -7.08 1.29 40.62
N GLN A 636 -5.87 1.73 40.25
CA GLN A 636 -5.62 2.43 38.99
C GLN A 636 -5.79 1.50 37.77
N MET A 637 -5.49 0.21 37.94
CA MET A 637 -5.63 -0.81 36.91
C MET A 637 -6.98 -1.54 36.95
N ALA A 638 -7.88 -1.21 37.88
CA ALA A 638 -9.18 -1.86 37.98
C ALA A 638 -10.02 -1.63 36.71
N PHE A 639 -10.73 -2.67 36.29
CA PHE A 639 -11.78 -2.54 35.29
C PHE A 639 -12.97 -1.77 35.86
N ALA A 640 -13.61 -0.94 35.04
CA ALA A 640 -14.83 -0.22 35.41
C ALA A 640 -15.98 -1.18 35.76
N ALA A 641 -16.01 -2.35 35.12
CA ALA A 641 -16.89 -3.46 35.45
C ALA A 641 -16.17 -4.80 35.22
N THR A 642 -16.50 -5.84 35.99
CA THR A 642 -15.91 -7.18 35.84
C THR A 642 -16.13 -7.69 34.41
N PRO A 643 -15.06 -7.92 33.60
CA PRO A 643 -15.23 -8.38 32.23
C PRO A 643 -15.78 -9.80 32.17
N ALA A 644 -16.95 -9.97 31.56
CA ALA A 644 -17.57 -11.29 31.39
C ALA A 644 -16.90 -12.09 30.25
N CYS A 645 -16.83 -13.42 30.42
CA CYS A 645 -16.30 -14.34 29.39
C CYS A 645 -17.24 -14.51 28.19
N THR A 646 -18.52 -14.21 28.39
CA THR A 646 -19.47 -14.07 27.32
C THR A 646 -19.42 -12.63 26.82
N ASN A 647 -19.65 -12.42 25.53
CA ASN A 647 -20.36 -11.20 25.18
C ASN A 647 -21.64 -11.27 26.02
N SER A 648 -21.78 -10.40 27.03
CA SER A 648 -23.12 -10.10 27.52
C SER A 648 -23.92 -9.91 26.24
N THR A 649 -24.93 -10.77 26.03
CA THR A 649 -25.84 -10.62 24.91
C THR A 649 -26.69 -9.40 25.22
N GLY A 650 -26.03 -8.24 25.35
CA GLY A 650 -26.57 -6.99 24.92
C GLY A 650 -27.03 -7.26 23.50
N THR A 651 -28.32 -7.15 23.33
CA THR A 651 -28.86 -7.14 22.01
C THR A 651 -28.66 -5.74 21.48
N TYR A 652 -28.09 -5.63 20.30
CA TYR A 652 -27.96 -4.35 19.63
C TYR A 652 -29.13 -4.18 18.68
N SER A 653 -29.70 -2.99 18.68
CA SER A 653 -30.73 -2.64 17.72
C SER A 653 -30.09 -2.40 16.36
N LEU A 654 -30.66 -3.02 15.34
CA LEU A 654 -30.45 -2.68 13.95
C LEU A 654 -31.70 -1.94 13.48
N SER A 655 -31.56 -0.65 13.19
CA SER A 655 -32.56 0.08 12.42
C SER A 655 -32.12 0.11 10.97
N THR A 656 -32.97 -0.35 10.06
CA THR A 656 -32.74 -0.11 8.64
C THR A 656 -33.73 0.92 8.11
N THR A 657 -33.23 1.79 7.26
CA THR A 657 -34.02 2.80 6.58
C THR A 657 -33.88 2.63 5.07
N VAL A 658 -34.93 2.96 4.34
CA VAL A 658 -34.92 2.95 2.87
C VAL A 658 -35.01 4.39 2.42
N THR A 659 -34.12 4.81 1.52
CA THR A 659 -34.10 6.17 0.99
C THR A 659 -34.03 6.15 -0.54
N PRO A 660 -34.98 6.80 -1.26
CA PRO A 660 -36.20 7.48 -0.77
C PRO A 660 -37.20 6.52 -0.09
N THR A 661 -38.04 7.01 0.82
CA THR A 661 -39.08 6.16 1.45
C THR A 661 -40.00 5.54 0.40
N GLY A 662 -40.17 4.21 0.43
CA GLY A 662 -41.00 3.46 -0.53
C GLY A 662 -40.27 3.02 -1.82
N SER A 663 -38.99 3.34 -1.98
CA SER A 663 -38.17 2.95 -3.13
C SER A 663 -37.74 1.47 -3.15
N GLY A 664 -37.94 0.76 -2.05
CA GLY A 664 -37.54 -0.63 -1.88
C GLY A 664 -37.86 -1.13 -0.49
N SER A 665 -37.38 -2.32 -0.17
CA SER A 665 -37.47 -2.94 1.13
C SER A 665 -36.12 -3.50 1.54
N VAL A 666 -35.92 -3.61 2.86
CA VAL A 666 -34.74 -4.24 3.46
C VAL A 666 -35.21 -5.41 4.31
N SER A 667 -34.52 -6.55 4.19
CA SER A 667 -34.74 -7.72 5.02
C SER A 667 -33.44 -8.16 5.69
N PRO A 668 -33.41 -8.32 7.03
CA PRO A 668 -34.45 -7.93 8.00
C PRO A 668 -34.59 -6.40 8.13
N SER A 669 -35.83 -5.88 8.25
CA SER A 669 -36.13 -4.43 8.24
C SER A 669 -35.70 -3.69 9.51
N SER A 670 -35.78 -4.36 10.65
CA SER A 670 -35.24 -3.90 11.92
C SER A 670 -35.30 -5.06 12.91
N GLY A 671 -34.44 -5.03 13.91
CA GLY A 671 -34.42 -6.11 14.88
C GLY A 671 -33.44 -5.87 15.99
N THR A 672 -33.49 -6.79 16.94
CA THR A 672 -32.66 -6.76 18.13
C THR A 672 -31.86 -8.04 18.10
N PHE A 673 -30.57 -7.92 17.80
CA PHE A 673 -29.70 -9.04 17.50
C PHE A 673 -28.67 -9.20 18.61
N ALA A 674 -28.34 -10.43 18.98
CA ALA A 674 -27.29 -10.67 19.95
C ALA A 674 -25.97 -10.06 19.46
N SER A 675 -25.22 -9.42 20.37
CA SER A 675 -23.87 -8.94 20.11
C SER A 675 -23.00 -10.00 19.41
N GLY A 676 -22.35 -9.62 18.32
CA GLY A 676 -21.52 -10.48 17.48
C GLY A 676 -22.26 -11.19 16.34
N THR A 677 -23.60 -11.12 16.28
CA THR A 677 -24.37 -11.70 15.18
C THR A 677 -24.02 -11.01 13.87
N SER A 678 -23.62 -11.78 12.85
CA SER A 678 -23.54 -11.28 11.48
C SER A 678 -24.93 -11.35 10.85
N VAL A 679 -25.55 -10.20 10.65
CA VAL A 679 -26.87 -10.07 10.05
C VAL A 679 -26.68 -9.78 8.56
N THR A 680 -27.16 -10.66 7.70
CA THR A 680 -27.16 -10.41 6.27
C THR A 680 -28.37 -9.53 5.92
N LEU A 681 -28.11 -8.28 5.58
CA LEU A 681 -29.13 -7.37 5.05
C LEU A 681 -29.26 -7.58 3.55
N THR A 682 -30.50 -7.68 3.07
CA THR A 682 -30.82 -7.76 1.64
C THR A 682 -31.79 -6.64 1.27
N ALA A 683 -31.37 -5.80 0.33
CA ALA A 683 -32.16 -4.74 -0.26
C ALA A 683 -32.87 -5.27 -1.50
N THR A 684 -34.20 -5.20 -1.50
CA THR A 684 -35.04 -5.53 -2.66
C THR A 684 -35.63 -4.24 -3.19
N ALA A 685 -35.33 -3.86 -4.42
CA ALA A 685 -35.86 -2.63 -5.00
C ALA A 685 -37.36 -2.77 -5.32
N ALA A 686 -38.12 -1.71 -5.10
CA ALA A 686 -39.51 -1.65 -5.54
C ALA A 686 -39.55 -1.44 -7.06
N THR A 687 -40.69 -1.74 -7.69
CA THR A 687 -40.87 -1.52 -9.13
C THR A 687 -40.50 -0.09 -9.52
N GLY A 688 -39.61 0.06 -10.50
CA GLY A 688 -39.14 1.38 -10.95
C GLY A 688 -38.02 1.97 -10.11
N TYR A 689 -37.36 1.19 -9.24
CA TYR A 689 -36.19 1.58 -8.46
C TYR A 689 -35.07 0.56 -8.58
N GLN A 690 -33.82 1.00 -8.45
CA GLN A 690 -32.63 0.15 -8.43
C GLN A 690 -31.83 0.45 -7.18
N PHE A 691 -31.28 -0.61 -6.59
CA PHE A 691 -30.41 -0.48 -5.43
C PHE A 691 -29.09 0.18 -5.82
N VAL A 692 -28.61 1.10 -4.99
CA VAL A 692 -27.39 1.89 -5.25
C VAL A 692 -26.28 1.46 -4.29
N ASN A 693 -26.50 1.63 -2.99
CA ASN A 693 -25.54 1.28 -1.96
C ASN A 693 -26.19 1.23 -0.56
N TRP A 694 -25.42 0.71 0.39
CA TRP A 694 -25.71 0.79 1.81
C TRP A 694 -24.89 1.91 2.43
N THR A 695 -25.47 2.68 3.36
CA THR A 695 -24.75 3.67 4.15
C THR A 695 -25.05 3.56 5.64
N SER A 696 -24.13 4.04 6.47
CA SER A 696 -24.38 4.36 7.89
C SER A 696 -23.98 5.81 8.11
N GLY A 697 -24.97 6.69 8.30
CA GLY A 697 -24.74 8.14 8.22
C GLY A 697 -24.23 8.56 6.84
N THR A 698 -23.06 9.20 6.79
CA THR A 698 -22.39 9.65 5.55
C THR A 698 -21.41 8.62 4.95
N THR A 699 -21.18 7.48 5.63
CA THR A 699 -20.20 6.48 5.20
C THR A 699 -20.85 5.39 4.35
N VAL A 700 -20.26 5.06 3.19
CA VAL A 700 -20.70 3.97 2.30
C VAL A 700 -20.16 2.62 2.80
N LEU A 701 -21.05 1.65 2.99
CA LEU A 701 -20.72 0.30 3.51
C LEU A 701 -20.53 -0.73 2.39
N GLY A 702 -21.14 -0.53 1.22
CA GLY A 702 -21.03 -1.43 0.07
C GLY A 702 -22.09 -1.17 -1.00
N THR A 703 -21.85 -1.64 -2.22
CA THR A 703 -22.72 -1.43 -3.40
C THR A 703 -23.48 -2.69 -3.84
N THR A 704 -23.28 -3.83 -3.17
CA THR A 704 -24.03 -5.06 -3.41
C THR A 704 -25.37 -5.02 -2.70
N SER A 705 -26.44 -5.51 -3.35
CA SER A 705 -27.79 -5.56 -2.76
C SER A 705 -27.89 -6.42 -1.51
N SER A 706 -26.89 -7.26 -1.25
CA SER A 706 -26.71 -7.98 0.01
C SER A 706 -25.40 -7.58 0.69
N ILE A 707 -25.45 -7.29 1.99
CA ILE A 707 -24.26 -7.04 2.83
C ILE A 707 -24.35 -7.77 4.17
N GLY A 708 -23.21 -8.19 4.70
CA GLY A 708 -23.09 -8.71 6.06
C GLY A 708 -22.77 -7.59 7.05
N VAL A 709 -23.60 -7.44 8.09
CA VAL A 709 -23.43 -6.45 9.15
C VAL A 709 -23.15 -7.16 10.46
N SER A 710 -21.97 -6.93 11.04
CA SER A 710 -21.64 -7.46 12.36
C SER A 710 -22.23 -6.57 13.45
N MET A 711 -23.15 -7.11 14.24
CA MET A 711 -23.84 -6.39 15.31
C MET A 711 -22.95 -6.29 16.55
N THR A 712 -22.02 -5.34 16.59
CA THR A 712 -21.13 -5.07 17.74
C THR A 712 -21.47 -3.79 18.51
N ALA A 713 -22.43 -3.01 18.01
CA ALA A 713 -23.05 -1.84 18.61
C ALA A 713 -24.44 -1.64 17.97
N ASN A 714 -25.25 -0.69 18.47
CA ASN A 714 -26.49 -0.30 17.76
C ASN A 714 -26.12 0.25 16.37
N GLN A 715 -26.77 -0.25 15.33
CA GLN A 715 -26.49 0.09 13.94
C GLN A 715 -27.70 0.77 13.31
N SER A 716 -27.45 1.83 12.56
CA SER A 716 -28.47 2.48 11.72
C SER A 716 -27.99 2.50 10.28
N ILE A 717 -28.59 1.67 9.44
CA ILE A 717 -28.13 1.41 8.08
C ILE A 717 -29.21 1.78 7.08
N THR A 718 -28.86 2.61 6.11
CA THR A 718 -29.76 3.01 5.04
C THR A 718 -29.46 2.23 3.76
N ALA A 719 -30.47 1.56 3.20
CA ALA A 719 -30.46 1.14 1.81
C ALA A 719 -30.85 2.31 0.94
N ASN A 720 -29.92 2.76 0.10
CA ASN A 720 -30.18 3.82 -0.87
C ASN A 720 -30.57 3.18 -2.19
N PHE A 721 -31.69 3.64 -2.72
CA PHE A 721 -32.18 3.28 -4.04
C PHE A 721 -32.32 4.56 -4.85
N ASN A 722 -32.11 4.44 -6.14
CA ASN A 722 -32.55 5.48 -7.07
C ASN A 722 -33.80 4.96 -7.77
N LEU A 723 -34.68 5.87 -8.18
CA LEU A 723 -35.61 5.55 -9.25
C LEU A 723 -34.76 4.93 -10.36
N ILE A 724 -35.11 3.72 -10.81
CA ILE A 724 -34.81 3.35 -12.18
C ILE A 724 -35.46 4.48 -12.92
N GLN A 725 -34.64 5.38 -13.45
CA GLN A 725 -35.10 6.19 -14.53
C GLN A 725 -35.50 5.17 -15.59
N THR A 726 -36.77 4.81 -15.62
CA THR A 726 -37.45 4.65 -16.90
C THR A 726 -37.39 6.04 -17.48
N GLY A 727 -36.19 6.42 -17.95
CA GLY A 727 -36.12 7.25 -19.12
C GLY A 727 -37.04 6.53 -20.07
N GLY A 728 -38.24 7.07 -20.26
CA GLY A 728 -38.90 6.86 -21.53
C GLY A 728 -37.86 7.39 -22.49
N THR A 729 -37.09 6.46 -23.06
CA THR A 729 -35.99 6.79 -23.93
C THR A 729 -36.58 7.71 -24.97
N THR A 730 -36.05 8.92 -25.08
CA THR A 730 -36.41 9.81 -26.16
C THR A 730 -36.28 8.99 -27.43
N THR A 731 -37.42 8.70 -28.06
CA THR A 731 -37.44 7.79 -29.20
C THR A 731 -37.26 8.66 -30.41
N ARG A 732 -36.06 8.60 -31.01
CA ARG A 732 -35.70 9.34 -32.21
C ARG A 732 -35.89 8.44 -33.42
N ILE A 733 -36.75 8.86 -34.34
CA ILE A 733 -36.88 8.24 -35.65
C ILE A 733 -36.01 9.05 -36.60
N GLU A 734 -34.85 8.51 -36.94
CA GLU A 734 -33.94 9.09 -37.93
C GLU A 734 -34.35 8.60 -39.32
N PHE A 735 -34.47 9.53 -40.26
CA PHE A 735 -34.66 9.22 -41.66
C PHE A 735 -33.32 9.47 -42.34
N GLU A 736 -32.63 8.42 -42.80
CA GLU A 736 -31.46 8.63 -43.65
C GLU A 736 -31.92 9.36 -44.92
N ASN A 737 -31.73 10.68 -44.95
CA ASN A 737 -32.01 11.58 -46.06
C ASN A 737 -33.38 11.38 -46.72
N LEU A 738 -34.44 11.97 -46.14
CA LEU A 738 -35.61 12.41 -46.92
C LEU A 738 -35.21 13.61 -47.82
N SER A 739 -34.33 13.34 -48.78
CA SER A 739 -34.23 14.13 -50.00
C SER A 739 -35.56 13.92 -50.74
N ALA A 740 -36.19 14.99 -51.22
CA ALA A 740 -37.28 14.86 -52.18
C ALA A 740 -36.73 14.49 -53.59
N ILE A 741 -35.96 13.41 -53.62
CA ILE A 741 -35.53 12.52 -54.71
C ILE A 741 -34.87 13.18 -55.92
N SER A 742 -33.58 12.88 -56.07
CA SER A 742 -32.99 12.42 -57.34
C SER A 742 -32.28 11.08 -57.10
N GLY A 743 -32.88 9.94 -57.46
CA GLY A 743 -32.35 9.14 -58.55
C GLY A 743 -31.94 7.74 -58.05
N TYR A 744 -32.71 6.73 -58.45
CA TYR A 744 -32.52 5.28 -58.28
C TYR A 744 -31.29 4.78 -57.46
N SER A 745 -31.51 4.43 -56.18
CA SER A 745 -31.08 3.14 -55.61
C SER A 745 -31.65 2.93 -54.20
N ASN A 746 -32.53 1.94 -54.08
CA ASN A 746 -32.84 1.10 -52.92
C ASN A 746 -32.75 1.67 -51.49
N LEU A 747 -33.92 1.81 -50.85
CA LEU A 747 -34.10 1.61 -49.40
C LEU A 747 -33.80 0.13 -49.07
N SER A 748 -32.51 -0.19 -49.02
CA SER A 748 -32.00 -1.46 -48.51
C SER A 748 -30.64 -1.21 -47.88
N ASN A 749 -30.63 -0.64 -46.67
CA ASN A 749 -29.80 -1.08 -45.55
C ASN A 749 -30.21 -0.32 -44.29
N GLY A 750 -30.04 -0.98 -43.15
CA GLY A 750 -30.74 -0.70 -41.90
C GLY A 750 -30.43 0.66 -41.26
N ILE A 751 -31.41 1.10 -40.48
CA ILE A 751 -31.27 2.04 -39.36
C ILE A 751 -30.00 1.67 -38.57
N SER A 752 -29.04 2.59 -38.42
CA SER A 752 -27.83 2.38 -37.63
C SER A 752 -27.83 3.28 -36.39
N GLY A 753 -27.58 2.70 -35.20
CA GLY A 753 -27.30 3.50 -33.99
C GLY A 753 -27.88 3.05 -32.64
N LEU A 754 -28.85 2.11 -32.59
CA LEU A 754 -29.45 1.59 -31.34
C LEU A 754 -29.90 0.12 -31.52
N PRO A 755 -30.09 -0.69 -30.45
CA PRO A 755 -30.35 -2.13 -30.55
C PRO A 755 -31.47 -2.46 -31.54
N SER A 756 -31.18 -3.34 -32.49
CA SER A 756 -32.00 -3.69 -33.67
C SER A 756 -33.32 -4.41 -33.37
N SER A 757 -33.78 -4.43 -32.11
CA SER A 757 -34.94 -5.20 -31.66
C SER A 757 -36.23 -4.39 -31.52
N GLN A 758 -36.27 -3.13 -31.99
CA GLN A 758 -37.47 -2.30 -31.82
C GLN A 758 -38.14 -1.82 -33.10
N PHE A 759 -37.73 -2.05 -34.34
CA PHE A 759 -38.54 -1.59 -35.50
C PHE A 759 -38.43 -2.50 -36.73
N SER A 760 -39.56 -2.83 -37.37
CA SER A 760 -39.63 -3.57 -38.64
C SER A 760 -40.14 -2.66 -39.76
N GLY A 761 -39.31 -2.36 -40.76
CA GLY A 761 -39.68 -1.49 -41.89
C GLY A 761 -40.62 -2.17 -42.89
N GLY A 762 -41.70 -1.48 -43.27
CA GLY A 762 -42.57 -1.84 -44.39
C GLY A 762 -42.38 -0.88 -45.57
N ASN A 763 -41.88 -1.38 -46.70
CA ASN A 763 -41.70 -0.61 -47.94
C ASN A 763 -43.04 -0.33 -48.63
N GLY A 764 -43.46 0.94 -48.67
CA GLY A 764 -44.60 1.41 -49.48
C GLY A 764 -44.16 2.07 -50.79
N LYS A 765 -44.55 1.50 -51.94
CA LYS A 765 -44.37 2.06 -53.29
C LYS A 765 -45.50 3.04 -53.65
N TYR A 766 -45.20 4.25 -54.16
CA TYR A 766 -46.14 5.05 -54.99
C TYR A 766 -45.43 5.92 -56.05
N SER A 767 -46.17 6.18 -57.14
CA SER A 767 -45.75 6.49 -58.51
C SER A 767 -45.63 7.98 -58.86
N GLY A 768 -45.02 8.28 -60.02
CA GLY A 768 -44.57 9.61 -60.45
C GLY A 768 -45.65 10.64 -60.81
N GLY A 769 -45.20 11.89 -60.93
CA GLY A 769 -46.03 13.09 -61.13
C GLY A 769 -45.80 14.10 -60.00
N SER A 770 -46.05 15.40 -60.21
CA SER A 770 -46.04 16.36 -59.10
C SER A 770 -47.11 15.92 -58.08
N GLY A 771 -46.68 15.35 -56.95
CA GLY A 771 -47.57 14.56 -56.12
C GLY A 771 -46.91 14.13 -54.82
N VAL A 772 -47.73 14.20 -53.77
CA VAL A 772 -47.44 13.87 -52.37
C VAL A 772 -46.61 12.58 -52.26
N ARG A 773 -45.47 12.62 -51.55
CA ARG A 773 -44.68 11.43 -51.22
C ARG A 773 -44.77 11.16 -49.72
N GLY A 774 -44.94 9.90 -49.32
CA GLY A 774 -45.03 9.54 -47.90
C GLY A 774 -44.22 8.32 -47.49
N SER A 775 -43.79 8.31 -46.23
CA SER A 775 -43.09 7.21 -45.55
C SER A 775 -43.83 6.86 -44.26
N ALA A 776 -43.88 5.57 -43.91
CA ALA A 776 -44.57 5.08 -42.72
C ALA A 776 -43.66 4.20 -41.86
N ALA A 777 -43.75 4.33 -40.54
CA ALA A 777 -43.07 3.51 -39.55
C ALA A 777 -44.01 3.15 -38.40
N THR A 778 -43.78 2.04 -37.71
CA THR A 778 -44.56 1.65 -36.53
C THR A 778 -43.86 2.10 -35.26
N PHE A 779 -44.52 2.82 -34.35
CA PHE A 779 -43.94 3.25 -33.08
C PHE A 779 -43.78 2.05 -32.14
N ASN A 780 -42.55 1.79 -31.69
CA ASN A 780 -42.24 0.67 -30.80
C ASN A 780 -41.58 1.12 -29.50
N GLY A 781 -42.21 2.11 -28.85
CA GLY A 781 -41.83 2.63 -27.55
C GLY A 781 -42.95 2.48 -26.52
N THR A 782 -42.71 2.94 -25.29
CA THR A 782 -43.70 2.86 -24.19
C THR A 782 -44.97 3.65 -24.52
N THR A 783 -46.16 3.07 -24.33
CA THR A 783 -47.41 3.81 -24.53
C THR A 783 -47.53 4.98 -23.54
N GLY A 784 -47.79 6.19 -24.02
CA GLY A 784 -47.87 7.40 -23.20
C GLY A 784 -48.21 8.67 -23.98
N ASN A 785 -48.23 9.82 -23.30
CA ASN A 785 -48.34 11.13 -23.95
C ASN A 785 -46.95 11.67 -24.25
N TYR A 786 -46.76 12.29 -25.41
CA TYR A 786 -45.48 12.76 -25.90
C TYR A 786 -45.56 14.20 -26.43
N ASN A 787 -44.54 15.00 -26.19
CA ASN A 787 -44.20 16.15 -27.01
C ASN A 787 -43.37 15.64 -28.21
N ILE A 788 -43.76 16.02 -29.41
CA ILE A 788 -43.14 15.57 -30.64
C ILE A 788 -42.40 16.74 -31.26
N ASN A 789 -41.09 16.60 -31.46
CA ASN A 789 -40.25 17.59 -32.13
C ASN A 789 -39.84 17.10 -33.52
N VAL A 790 -39.96 17.97 -34.50
CA VAL A 790 -39.71 17.67 -35.90
C VAL A 790 -38.79 18.75 -36.49
N PRO A 791 -37.47 18.61 -36.37
CA PRO A 791 -36.52 19.53 -36.98
C PRO A 791 -36.34 19.31 -38.48
N TRP A 792 -36.21 20.41 -39.22
CA TRP A 792 -35.90 20.42 -40.65
C TRP A 792 -34.93 21.56 -40.99
N TYR A 793 -34.23 21.42 -42.11
CA TYR A 793 -33.31 22.43 -42.65
C TYR A 793 -33.85 23.00 -43.96
N ASP A 794 -34.04 24.32 -44.01
CA ASP A 794 -34.39 25.02 -45.24
C ASP A 794 -33.12 25.30 -46.05
N LYS A 795 -33.04 24.72 -47.26
CA LYS A 795 -31.91 24.85 -48.18
C LYS A 795 -31.99 26.08 -49.08
N SER A 796 -33.19 26.66 -49.22
CA SER A 796 -33.45 27.75 -50.14
C SER A 796 -34.59 28.63 -49.64
N THR A 797 -34.45 29.94 -49.84
CA THR A 797 -35.51 30.93 -49.60
C THR A 797 -36.39 31.16 -50.84
N ALA A 798 -36.04 30.55 -51.99
CA ALA A 798 -36.69 30.78 -53.29
C ALA A 798 -37.77 29.73 -53.65
N TYR A 799 -37.88 28.66 -52.88
CA TYR A 799 -38.79 27.54 -53.15
C TYR A 799 -39.61 27.20 -51.90
N SER A 800 -40.83 26.70 -52.07
CA SER A 800 -41.71 26.31 -50.97
C SER A 800 -42.20 24.86 -51.09
N GLY A 801 -42.43 24.24 -49.93
CA GLY A 801 -43.04 22.92 -49.80
C GLY A 801 -43.86 22.81 -48.52
N THR A 802 -44.52 21.67 -48.32
CA THR A 802 -45.30 21.39 -47.10
C THR A 802 -44.97 20.00 -46.56
N PHE A 803 -44.76 19.89 -45.25
CA PHE A 803 -44.71 18.64 -44.51
C PHE A 803 -46.05 18.38 -43.82
N ARG A 804 -46.46 17.11 -43.74
CA ARG A 804 -47.61 16.65 -42.98
C ARG A 804 -47.26 15.38 -42.20
N LEU A 805 -47.44 15.41 -40.88
CA LEU A 805 -47.26 14.29 -39.98
C LEU A 805 -48.63 13.75 -39.53
N VAL A 806 -48.83 12.45 -39.68
CA VAL A 806 -50.03 11.73 -39.25
C VAL A 806 -49.63 10.59 -38.30
N ILE A 807 -50.33 10.45 -37.18
CA ILE A 807 -50.18 9.32 -36.25
C ILE A 807 -51.54 8.63 -36.14
N LYS A 808 -51.59 7.31 -36.26
CA LYS A 808 -52.84 6.55 -36.20
C LYS A 808 -52.69 5.16 -35.61
N THR A 809 -53.76 4.64 -35.02
CA THR A 809 -53.87 3.23 -34.61
C THR A 809 -54.87 2.55 -35.53
N GLY A 810 -54.42 1.61 -36.36
CA GLY A 810 -55.27 1.07 -37.42
C GLY A 810 -55.76 2.18 -38.36
N THR A 811 -57.08 2.39 -38.42
CA THR A 811 -57.72 3.45 -39.21
C THR A 811 -57.99 4.74 -38.44
N THR A 812 -57.77 4.78 -37.12
CA THR A 812 -58.12 5.92 -36.25
C THR A 812 -56.95 6.89 -36.13
N VAL A 813 -57.13 8.13 -36.59
CA VAL A 813 -56.12 9.20 -36.56
C VAL A 813 -56.06 9.86 -35.17
N LYS A 814 -54.86 9.87 -34.58
CA LYS A 814 -54.52 10.47 -33.28
C LYS A 814 -53.85 11.84 -33.42
N LEU A 815 -53.11 12.05 -34.50
CA LEU A 815 -52.48 13.34 -34.85
C LEU A 815 -52.50 13.52 -36.35
N ASP A 816 -52.80 14.73 -36.82
CA ASP A 816 -52.64 15.16 -38.21
C ASP A 816 -52.27 16.64 -38.22
N GLN A 817 -51.03 16.94 -38.58
CA GLN A 817 -50.47 18.28 -38.54
C GLN A 817 -49.67 18.56 -39.81
N SER A 818 -49.91 19.70 -40.43
CA SER A 818 -49.17 20.15 -41.62
C SER A 818 -48.52 21.52 -41.39
N TRP A 819 -47.35 21.74 -41.97
CA TRP A 819 -46.65 23.03 -41.95
C TRP A 819 -45.81 23.24 -43.21
N ASN A 820 -45.60 24.50 -43.57
CA ASN A 820 -44.82 24.85 -44.74
C ASN A 820 -43.32 24.91 -44.40
N CYS A 821 -42.49 24.55 -45.38
CA CYS A 821 -41.07 24.87 -45.40
C CYS A 821 -40.86 25.98 -46.43
N ASN A 822 -40.75 27.21 -45.95
CA ASN A 822 -40.63 28.43 -46.75
C ASN A 822 -40.06 29.59 -45.92
N ALA A 823 -39.01 29.33 -45.15
CA ALA A 823 -38.43 30.34 -44.28
C ALA A 823 -37.74 31.47 -45.05
N THR A 824 -37.69 32.63 -44.42
CA THR A 824 -37.05 33.85 -44.96
C THR A 824 -35.52 33.79 -44.96
N SER A 825 -34.93 32.75 -44.36
CA SER A 825 -33.49 32.51 -44.29
C SER A 825 -33.16 31.02 -44.34
N ILE A 826 -32.01 30.68 -44.93
CA ILE A 826 -31.48 29.31 -44.94
C ILE A 826 -31.02 28.95 -43.52
N GLY A 827 -31.45 27.80 -43.00
CA GLY A 827 -31.16 27.44 -41.61
C GLY A 827 -32.03 26.32 -41.05
N TRP A 828 -31.81 25.98 -39.78
CA TRP A 828 -32.53 24.96 -39.05
C TRP A 828 -33.79 25.52 -38.40
N TYR A 829 -34.88 24.76 -38.52
CA TYR A 829 -36.20 25.07 -37.96
C TYR A 829 -36.77 23.82 -37.30
N MET A 830 -37.75 23.99 -36.42
CA MET A 830 -38.35 22.89 -35.67
C MET A 830 -39.84 23.10 -35.43
N LYS A 831 -40.63 22.03 -35.62
CA LYS A 831 -42.04 21.99 -35.27
C LYS A 831 -42.19 21.15 -34.01
N SER A 832 -42.70 21.77 -32.96
CA SER A 832 -43.03 21.08 -31.70
C SER A 832 -44.54 20.94 -31.56
N ILE A 833 -44.99 19.74 -31.21
CA ILE A 833 -46.40 19.38 -31.02
C ILE A 833 -46.52 18.73 -29.65
N SER A 834 -47.21 19.38 -28.73
CA SER A 834 -47.22 18.93 -27.34
C SER A 834 -48.36 17.95 -27.04
N ASN A 835 -48.10 17.01 -26.13
CA ASN A 835 -49.12 16.17 -25.48
C ASN A 835 -49.96 15.28 -26.41
N VAL A 836 -49.30 14.59 -27.33
CA VAL A 836 -49.90 13.61 -28.24
C VAL A 836 -49.88 12.22 -27.61
N ALA A 837 -51.04 11.57 -27.51
CA ALA A 837 -51.11 10.19 -27.04
C ALA A 837 -50.59 9.23 -28.12
N VAL A 838 -49.52 8.50 -27.84
CA VAL A 838 -48.88 7.53 -28.74
C VAL A 838 -48.72 6.19 -28.02
N ALA A 839 -49.09 5.10 -28.69
CA ALA A 839 -49.05 3.75 -28.15
C ALA A 839 -48.09 2.86 -28.95
N ASN A 840 -47.53 1.85 -28.28
CA ASN A 840 -46.78 0.78 -28.94
C ASN A 840 -47.63 0.13 -30.04
N GLY A 841 -47.12 0.09 -31.28
CA GLY A 841 -47.82 -0.38 -32.47
C GLY A 841 -48.53 0.69 -33.31
N ASP A 842 -48.53 1.97 -32.92
CA ASP A 842 -49.11 3.06 -33.74
C ASP A 842 -48.35 3.28 -35.05
N SER A 843 -49.05 3.60 -36.14
CA SER A 843 -48.44 4.00 -37.42
C SER A 843 -48.11 5.50 -37.40
N ILE A 844 -46.87 5.83 -37.75
CA ILE A 844 -46.32 7.18 -37.91
C ILE A 844 -46.08 7.42 -39.40
N GLU A 845 -46.83 8.33 -40.01
CA GLU A 845 -46.80 8.61 -41.44
C GLU A 845 -46.40 10.06 -41.68
N ILE A 846 -45.44 10.28 -42.58
CA ILE A 846 -45.00 11.63 -42.97
C ILE A 846 -45.21 11.77 -44.46
N TYR A 847 -45.77 12.91 -44.86
CA TYR A 847 -45.97 13.30 -46.24
C TYR A 847 -45.24 14.60 -46.54
N ALA A 848 -44.63 14.69 -47.71
CA ALA A 848 -44.03 15.93 -48.22
C ALA A 848 -44.61 16.26 -49.60
N THR A 849 -44.97 17.52 -49.79
CA THR A 849 -45.38 18.08 -51.09
C THR A 849 -44.38 19.12 -51.56
N ARG A 850 -44.08 19.08 -52.85
CA ARG A 850 -43.26 20.09 -53.53
C ARG A 850 -44.14 20.92 -54.46
N VAL A 851 -43.85 22.20 -54.57
CA VAL A 851 -44.50 23.09 -55.54
C VAL A 851 -43.67 23.18 -56.84
N ASN A 852 -42.34 23.01 -56.77
CA ASN A 852 -41.39 23.23 -57.88
C ASN A 852 -40.36 22.07 -58.03
N SER A 853 -39.48 22.12 -59.04
CA SER A 853 -38.53 21.04 -59.40
C SER A 853 -37.25 20.93 -58.55
N ALA A 854 -36.99 21.88 -57.64
CA ALA A 854 -35.83 21.86 -56.74
C ALA A 854 -36.25 21.57 -55.29
N GLU A 855 -35.38 20.93 -54.50
CA GLU A 855 -35.68 20.58 -53.09
C GLU A 855 -35.61 21.81 -52.16
N PRO A 856 -36.72 22.27 -51.56
CA PRO A 856 -36.70 23.47 -50.71
C PRO A 856 -36.12 23.21 -49.31
N CYS A 857 -36.28 22.00 -48.77
CA CYS A 857 -36.00 21.69 -47.37
C CYS A 857 -35.71 20.19 -47.16
N ILE A 858 -34.99 19.83 -46.10
CA ILE A 858 -34.74 18.44 -45.65
C ILE A 858 -35.31 18.27 -44.24
N LEU A 859 -36.03 17.17 -44.01
CA LEU A 859 -36.37 16.70 -42.67
C LEU A 859 -35.22 15.86 -42.08
N ASP A 860 -34.82 16.15 -40.85
CA ASP A 860 -33.71 15.45 -40.17
C ASP A 860 -34.21 14.24 -39.37
N TYR A 861 -35.06 14.46 -38.36
CA TYR A 861 -35.65 13.38 -37.56
C TYR A 861 -37.01 13.77 -36.98
N ILE A 862 -37.68 12.78 -36.38
CA ILE A 862 -38.80 13.02 -35.46
C ILE A 862 -38.41 12.49 -34.08
N GLU A 863 -38.63 13.31 -33.06
CA GLU A 863 -38.33 13.00 -31.68
C GLU A 863 -39.60 12.96 -30.85
N PHE A 864 -39.80 11.85 -30.13
CA PHE A 864 -40.89 11.69 -29.18
C PHE A 864 -40.35 11.83 -27.76
N VAL A 865 -40.73 12.90 -27.09
CA VAL A 865 -40.34 13.26 -25.72
C VAL A 865 -41.52 12.99 -24.77
N PRO A 866 -41.44 12.05 -23.82
CA PRO A 866 -42.56 11.72 -22.95
C PRO A 866 -43.00 12.90 -22.07
N ASN A 867 -44.31 13.12 -21.98
CA ASN A 867 -44.92 14.08 -21.06
C ASN A 867 -45.09 13.46 -19.68
N THR A 868 -44.00 13.37 -18.95
CA THR A 868 -44.06 12.94 -17.55
C THR A 868 -44.77 14.01 -16.72
N THR A 869 -45.94 13.69 -16.17
CA THR A 869 -46.64 14.56 -15.23
C THR A 869 -45.87 14.60 -13.91
N LYS A 870 -45.24 15.74 -13.61
CA LYS A 870 -44.85 16.08 -12.23
C LYS A 870 -46.13 16.29 -11.40
N LYS A 871 -46.41 15.39 -10.45
CA LYS A 871 -47.25 15.70 -9.29
C LYS A 871 -46.38 15.67 -8.04
N ILE A 872 -46.03 16.86 -7.56
CA ILE A 872 -45.41 17.11 -6.27
C ILE A 872 -46.55 17.24 -5.24
N ALA A 873 -46.53 16.44 -4.17
CA ALA A 873 -47.34 16.69 -2.98
C ALA A 873 -46.52 17.57 -2.01
N ALA A 874 -47.15 18.63 -1.50
CA ALA A 874 -46.52 19.75 -0.84
C ALA A 874 -45.86 19.42 0.52
N SER A 875 -44.59 19.80 0.68
CA SER A 875 -44.03 20.33 1.93
C SER A 875 -42.80 21.17 1.61
N LYS A 876 -42.83 22.44 2.06
CA LYS A 876 -41.80 23.49 2.04
C LYS A 876 -40.73 23.45 0.95
N VAL A 877 -40.85 24.42 0.05
CA VAL A 877 -39.82 24.89 -0.90
C VAL A 877 -38.46 24.94 -0.22
N ASN A 878 -37.57 24.05 -0.63
CA ASN A 878 -36.14 24.32 -0.71
C ASN A 878 -35.75 24.12 -2.17
N ALA A 879 -35.00 25.09 -2.69
CA ALA A 879 -34.66 25.22 -4.09
C ALA A 879 -33.79 24.04 -4.56
N ASP A 880 -34.38 23.10 -5.30
CA ASP A 880 -33.62 22.16 -6.13
C ASP A 880 -33.10 22.94 -7.34
N PHE A 881 -31.83 23.34 -7.26
CA PHE A 881 -31.08 23.89 -8.40
C PHE A 881 -30.55 22.75 -9.26
N ASP A 882 -30.91 22.79 -10.54
CA ASP A 882 -30.24 22.02 -11.59
C ASP A 882 -28.90 22.72 -11.90
N PHE A 883 -27.79 22.03 -11.68
CA PHE A 883 -26.44 22.55 -11.91
C PHE A 883 -26.15 22.54 -13.42
N ASP A 884 -26.34 23.66 -14.13
CA ASP A 884 -25.95 23.83 -15.55
C ASP A 884 -24.43 23.96 -15.69
N LEU A 885 -23.70 22.90 -15.33
CA LEU A 885 -22.23 22.82 -15.39
C LEU A 885 -21.77 22.49 -16.81
N LYS A 886 -21.06 23.45 -17.43
CA LYS A 886 -20.51 23.37 -18.78
C LYS A 886 -18.98 23.46 -18.77
N ILE A 887 -18.34 22.69 -19.64
CA ILE A 887 -16.90 22.75 -19.91
C ILE A 887 -16.75 23.10 -21.39
N TYR A 888 -16.13 24.23 -21.70
CA TYR A 888 -15.97 24.68 -23.09
C TYR A 888 -14.64 25.40 -23.33
N PRO A 889 -13.95 25.13 -24.46
CA PRO A 889 -14.24 24.08 -25.44
C PRO A 889 -14.01 22.67 -24.86
N ASN A 890 -14.77 21.68 -25.35
CA ASN A 890 -14.59 20.26 -25.05
C ASN A 890 -15.03 19.44 -26.28
N PRO A 891 -14.10 18.85 -27.06
CA PRO A 891 -12.65 18.73 -26.77
C PRO A 891 -11.90 20.06 -26.73
N THR A 892 -10.76 20.12 -26.03
CA THR A 892 -9.89 21.31 -25.93
C THR A 892 -8.46 21.01 -26.36
N GLU A 893 -7.81 21.98 -27.01
CA GLU A 893 -6.40 21.90 -27.39
C GLU A 893 -5.45 22.46 -26.31
N GLY A 894 -5.95 23.08 -25.24
CA GLY A 894 -5.08 23.58 -24.16
C GLY A 894 -5.70 24.57 -23.17
N ASN A 895 -6.82 25.21 -23.49
CA ASN A 895 -7.55 26.07 -22.55
C ASN A 895 -9.03 25.70 -22.53
N LEU A 896 -9.63 25.66 -21.35
CA LEU A 896 -11.06 25.46 -21.16
C LEU A 896 -11.61 26.40 -20.09
N THR A 897 -12.92 26.60 -20.09
CA THR A 897 -13.65 27.30 -19.04
C THR A 897 -14.66 26.35 -18.42
N ILE A 898 -14.64 26.28 -17.09
CA ILE A 898 -15.60 25.53 -16.28
C ILE A 898 -16.66 26.53 -15.80
N SER A 899 -17.88 26.41 -16.31
CA SER A 899 -18.97 27.35 -16.07
C SER A 899 -20.10 26.66 -15.30
N PHE A 900 -20.55 27.21 -14.18
CA PHE A 900 -21.73 26.72 -13.46
C PHE A 900 -22.46 27.84 -12.72
N MET A 901 -23.70 27.57 -12.31
CA MET A 901 -24.52 28.49 -11.52
C MET A 901 -24.53 28.04 -10.06
N GLN A 902 -24.36 29.00 -9.15
CA GLN A 902 -24.54 28.79 -7.72
C GLN A 902 -25.52 29.81 -7.15
N THR A 903 -26.19 29.41 -6.08
CA THR A 903 -27.46 30.01 -5.63
C THR A 903 -27.26 30.96 -4.45
N GLN A 904 -26.18 30.73 -3.71
CA GLN A 904 -25.74 31.45 -2.53
C GLN A 904 -24.20 31.40 -2.45
N GLN A 905 -23.59 32.28 -1.66
CA GLN A 905 -22.13 32.35 -1.50
C GLN A 905 -21.62 31.11 -0.75
N GLU A 906 -20.81 30.27 -1.39
CA GLU A 906 -20.28 29.04 -0.77
C GLU A 906 -18.89 28.68 -1.30
N LYS A 907 -18.22 27.77 -0.58
CA LYS A 907 -16.93 27.22 -0.99
C LYS A 907 -17.09 26.28 -2.18
N VAL A 908 -16.33 26.54 -3.24
CA VAL A 908 -16.21 25.68 -4.42
C VAL A 908 -14.83 25.06 -4.44
N THR A 909 -14.78 23.73 -4.53
CA THR A 909 -13.56 22.96 -4.77
C THR A 909 -13.65 22.27 -6.12
N VAL A 910 -12.71 22.50 -7.02
CA VAL A 910 -12.61 21.80 -8.31
C VAL A 910 -11.31 21.03 -8.37
N LEU A 911 -11.41 19.72 -8.52
CA LEU A 911 -10.28 18.78 -8.56
C LEU A 911 -10.21 18.14 -9.94
N LEU A 912 -9.00 17.98 -10.48
CA LEU A 912 -8.74 17.29 -11.74
C LEU A 912 -8.20 15.89 -11.47
N PHE A 913 -8.63 14.92 -12.27
CA PHE A 913 -8.21 13.52 -12.22
C PHE A 913 -7.90 12.97 -13.61
N ASP A 914 -6.99 12.00 -13.68
CA ASP A 914 -6.81 11.17 -14.87
C ASP A 914 -7.89 10.08 -14.99
N ILE A 915 -7.83 9.31 -16.08
CA ILE A 915 -8.77 8.20 -16.34
C ILE A 915 -8.67 7.05 -15.32
N ASN A 916 -7.57 6.96 -14.56
CA ASN A 916 -7.36 5.95 -13.53
C ASN A 916 -7.82 6.45 -12.14
N GLY A 917 -8.35 7.67 -12.05
CA GLY A 917 -8.84 8.26 -10.81
C GLY A 917 -7.75 8.88 -9.94
N HIS A 918 -6.53 9.09 -10.45
CA HIS A 918 -5.49 9.81 -9.72
C HIS A 918 -5.72 11.31 -9.81
N LYS A 919 -5.65 12.01 -8.67
CA LYS A 919 -5.81 13.47 -8.62
C LYS A 919 -4.57 14.16 -9.19
N LEU A 920 -4.75 14.93 -10.26
CA LEU A 920 -3.70 15.65 -10.98
C LEU A 920 -3.54 17.10 -10.52
N ASP A 921 -4.64 17.79 -10.18
CA ASP A 921 -4.61 19.22 -9.83
C ASP A 921 -5.79 19.63 -8.94
N VAL A 922 -5.66 20.78 -8.27
CA VAL A 922 -6.72 21.50 -7.56
C VAL A 922 -6.93 22.83 -8.29
N ILE A 923 -7.89 22.87 -9.20
CA ILE A 923 -8.17 24.03 -10.07
C ILE A 923 -8.67 25.23 -9.25
N THR A 924 -9.48 24.98 -8.22
CA THR A 924 -9.86 26.01 -7.24
C THR A 924 -10.27 25.36 -5.92
N ASP A 925 -10.10 26.07 -4.81
CA ASP A 925 -10.59 25.68 -3.49
C ASP A 925 -10.89 26.92 -2.63
N LYS A 926 -11.87 27.72 -3.05
CA LYS A 926 -12.19 29.00 -2.39
C LYS A 926 -13.68 29.32 -2.44
N THR A 927 -14.09 30.33 -1.67
CA THR A 927 -15.47 30.82 -1.65
C THR A 927 -15.76 31.70 -2.86
N TYR A 928 -16.90 31.45 -3.52
CA TYR A 928 -17.43 32.27 -4.61
C TYR A 928 -18.80 32.85 -4.23
N GLU A 929 -19.12 34.03 -4.75
CA GLU A 929 -20.43 34.65 -4.58
C GLU A 929 -21.52 33.91 -5.36
N ALA A 930 -22.78 34.11 -4.95
CA ALA A 930 -23.94 33.62 -5.68
C ALA A 930 -23.98 34.18 -7.11
N GLY A 931 -24.34 33.35 -8.10
CA GLY A 931 -24.44 33.73 -9.50
C GLY A 931 -23.73 32.76 -10.46
N LYS A 932 -23.48 33.23 -11.68
CA LYS A 932 -22.71 32.48 -12.68
C LYS A 932 -21.23 32.55 -12.34
N ILE A 933 -20.59 31.40 -12.23
CA ILE A 933 -19.15 31.27 -11.95
C ILE A 933 -18.49 30.64 -13.18
N ASP A 934 -17.54 31.37 -13.76
CA ASP A 934 -16.71 30.92 -14.88
C ASP A 934 -15.25 30.81 -14.41
N ILE A 935 -14.68 29.61 -14.46
CA ILE A 935 -13.31 29.33 -14.02
C ILE A 935 -12.47 28.96 -15.25
N PRO A 936 -11.62 29.88 -15.75
CA PRO A 936 -10.69 29.55 -16.83
C PRO A 936 -9.58 28.64 -16.32
N TYR A 937 -9.20 27.66 -17.13
CA TYR A 937 -8.18 26.69 -16.78
C TYR A 937 -7.29 26.35 -17.99
N ASN A 938 -5.98 26.47 -17.80
CA ASN A 938 -4.98 26.07 -18.78
C ASN A 938 -4.57 24.62 -18.54
N CYS A 939 -4.96 23.76 -19.47
CA CYS A 939 -4.67 22.33 -19.47
C CYS A 939 -3.65 21.92 -20.54
N GLY A 940 -2.89 22.87 -21.09
CA GLY A 940 -1.89 22.63 -22.13
C GLY A 940 -0.73 21.72 -21.69
N TYR A 941 -0.53 21.57 -20.38
CA TYR A 941 0.46 20.67 -19.81
C TYR A 941 -0.01 19.20 -19.72
N LEU A 942 -1.31 18.94 -19.92
CA LEU A 942 -1.87 17.60 -19.94
C LEU A 942 -1.59 16.92 -21.29
N LEU A 943 -1.30 15.63 -21.25
CA LEU A 943 -1.21 14.79 -22.45
C LEU A 943 -2.57 14.65 -23.13
N LYS A 944 -2.59 14.22 -24.39
CA LYS A 944 -3.86 13.95 -25.11
C LYS A 944 -4.59 12.79 -24.43
N GLY A 945 -5.87 12.97 -24.09
CA GLY A 945 -6.62 11.95 -23.34
C GLY A 945 -7.91 12.47 -22.71
N VAL A 946 -8.61 11.58 -22.00
CA VAL A 946 -9.84 11.92 -21.25
C VAL A 946 -9.48 12.17 -19.79
N TYR A 947 -9.96 13.29 -19.26
CA TYR A 947 -9.75 13.70 -17.88
C TYR A 947 -11.07 13.95 -17.17
N PHE A 948 -11.08 13.85 -15.84
CA PHE A 948 -12.26 14.02 -15.01
C PHE A 948 -12.08 15.19 -14.06
N LEU A 949 -13.12 16.00 -13.90
CA LEU A 949 -13.22 17.08 -12.94
C LEU A 949 -14.23 16.68 -11.87
N SER A 950 -13.87 16.78 -10.60
CA SER A 950 -14.80 16.73 -9.46
C SER A 950 -15.00 18.14 -8.94
N ILE A 951 -16.22 18.67 -9.08
CA ILE A 951 -16.64 19.98 -8.58
C ILE A 951 -17.46 19.75 -7.31
N GLN A 952 -17.06 20.35 -6.20
CA GLN A 952 -17.74 20.28 -4.91
C GLN A 952 -18.22 21.68 -4.51
N THR A 953 -19.49 21.78 -4.12
CA THR A 953 -20.15 23.03 -3.71
C THR A 953 -21.36 22.73 -2.85
N GLY A 954 -21.52 23.42 -1.72
CA GLY A 954 -22.71 23.31 -0.86
C GLY A 954 -23.02 21.87 -0.39
N GLY A 955 -22.00 21.03 -0.21
CA GLY A 955 -22.16 19.61 0.15
C GLY A 955 -22.49 18.67 -1.03
N ASN A 956 -22.69 19.21 -2.23
CA ASN A 956 -22.91 18.44 -3.46
C ASN A 956 -21.59 18.23 -4.20
N THR A 957 -21.41 17.06 -4.82
CA THR A 957 -20.24 16.76 -5.68
C THR A 957 -20.75 16.35 -7.07
N VAL A 958 -20.24 17.02 -8.10
CA VAL A 958 -20.56 16.74 -9.50
C VAL A 958 -19.27 16.39 -10.23
N ASN A 959 -19.29 15.27 -10.96
CA ASN A 959 -18.17 14.84 -11.80
C ASN A 959 -18.48 15.09 -13.28
N LYS A 960 -17.53 15.64 -14.02
CA LYS A 960 -17.61 15.83 -15.48
C LYS A 960 -16.30 15.41 -16.14
N SER A 961 -16.35 14.94 -17.38
CA SER A 961 -15.14 14.68 -18.15
C SER A 961 -14.92 15.71 -19.25
N PHE A 962 -13.67 15.89 -19.65
CA PHE A 962 -13.30 16.59 -20.87
C PHE A 962 -12.19 15.85 -21.62
N ILE A 963 -12.11 16.10 -22.93
CA ILE A 963 -11.14 15.51 -23.83
C ILE A 963 -10.07 16.56 -24.14
N LYS A 964 -8.81 16.23 -23.86
CA LYS A 964 -7.64 16.98 -24.30
C LYS A 964 -7.18 16.41 -25.65
N GLU A 965 -7.27 17.23 -26.69
CA GLU A 965 -6.79 16.90 -28.05
C GLU A 965 -5.34 17.24 -28.30
#